data_AF-A0A0B7MHJ2-F1
#
_entry.id   AF-A0A0B7MHJ2-F1
#
_cell.length_a   1.000
_cell.length_b   1.000
_cell.length_c   1.000
_cell.angle_alpha   90.00
_cell.angle_beta   90.00
_cell.angle_gamma   90.00
#
_symmetry.space_group_name_H-M   'P 1'
#
loop_
_entity.id
_entity.type
_entity.pdbx_description
1 polymer ?
#
loop_
_entity_poly.entity_id
_entity_poly.type
_entity_poly.pdbx_seq_one_letter_code
_entity_poly.pdbx_strand_id
1 'polypeptide(L)'
;MIEDILDRVTNDRRWASAQELMQRAVDSVSPEQYCGWFQDLPEEVRDKMTECWGQPPGEVFCYGNKLLIPGIINGNIFIGLQPPRGFLDDPAKIYHSPDLPIPHHYLAYYRWIRDVFCADAVMHIGKHGSLEWLPGKGVGLSASCYPDLVISDLPNIYPYIINNPGEGTQAKRRSYCCIIDHLVPVMHNADSYEEMAEVEKQLEDYYNARAQDPAKLPYLEKLVWEKVCEVKLNHDLGLAEEEIPADFNAFVEKLHSYLSELKDTQIRDGLHILGEPPIGTRLVEFLVALTRLPNGDVPSLRQSLAEMWGYDYEQLLANRGKMNTNGKTNGQILEDIHQLSLDLMACFEEVCFDENEVRSVSKEILGKTNPKVEEVLLYVAQFLADRLAATTDELTNARNALDGQFIPAGPSGAPTRGMANILPTGRNFYSVDPQAIPSPAAWKVGVELADNLLARYLSDEGCYPENIGIIIWGTGVMRTKGDDIAEILYLLGVRPVWQPESGRVKGIEVIPLEELKRPRIDVTLRISGLFRDAFPNIVEMIDEAVERVAFLDEPPEQNFLAKHVQKDITDKVEQGFDLEQAREEACYRIFGCKPGAYGAGVSDLIDAQNWRDEQDLGQVYVVWGGYAYGKKQYGKVVPELFKYRLSQLDVAVKNVDNREYDMMDSDDFYSYHGGMIAAVRAFKGENPQAYIGDSSDPERIKTRSTAEEAKHVFRARLLNPKWIHSMQRHGYKGAADISRTVDFAFGWDATAEVLEDWMYEQLAKKYALDEEMQEWLKDVNPYALQNLIERLLEAIQRGMWEAEPQMKQELQDIYLEVEGKLEESQEKSLKKLGV
;
A
#
# COMPACT_ATOMS: atom_id res chain seq x y z
N MET A 1 -12.82 3.00 -26.54
CA MET A 1 -11.91 3.96 -25.86
C MET A 1 -10.56 3.35 -25.56
N ILE A 2 -10.42 2.36 -24.65
CA ILE A 2 -9.09 1.81 -24.35
C ILE A 2 -8.45 1.14 -25.57
N GLU A 3 -9.23 0.40 -26.38
CA GLU A 3 -8.80 -0.11 -27.68
C GLU A 3 -8.29 1.00 -28.60
N ASP A 4 -9.00 2.14 -28.67
CA ASP A 4 -8.58 3.28 -29.50
C ASP A 4 -7.26 3.90 -29.01
N ILE A 5 -6.97 3.84 -27.70
CA ILE A 5 -5.69 4.26 -27.13
C ILE A 5 -4.59 3.26 -27.48
N LEU A 6 -4.87 1.96 -27.38
CA LEU A 6 -3.92 0.89 -27.69
C LEU A 6 -3.59 0.83 -29.20
N ASP A 7 -4.52 1.18 -30.08
CA ASP A 7 -4.30 1.32 -31.52
C ASP A 7 -3.29 2.46 -31.83
N ARG A 8 -3.08 3.40 -30.91
CA ARG A 8 -2.15 4.53 -31.03
C ARG A 8 -0.80 4.22 -30.39
N VAL A 9 0.10 5.20 -30.42
CA VAL A 9 1.37 5.10 -29.69
C VAL A 9 1.08 5.02 -28.19
N THR A 10 1.72 4.07 -27.51
CA THR A 10 1.70 3.94 -26.05
C THR A 10 3.11 4.10 -25.48
N ASN A 11 3.26 3.96 -24.16
CA ASN A 11 4.59 3.99 -23.53
C ASN A 11 5.44 2.74 -23.88
N ASP A 12 4.81 1.63 -24.29
CA ASP A 12 5.50 0.45 -24.81
C ASP A 12 5.78 0.62 -26.31
N ARG A 13 7.06 0.56 -26.67
CA ARG A 13 7.57 0.78 -28.04
C ARG A 13 8.21 -0.48 -28.64
N ARG A 14 8.23 -1.62 -27.92
CA ARG A 14 9.03 -2.81 -28.28
C ARG A 14 8.66 -3.41 -29.64
N TRP A 15 7.38 -3.33 -30.01
CA TRP A 15 6.79 -4.08 -31.11
C TRP A 15 6.44 -3.24 -32.35
N ALA A 16 6.83 -1.95 -32.36
CA ALA A 16 6.51 -1.04 -33.45
C ALA A 16 7.79 -0.44 -34.03
N SER A 17 7.93 -0.53 -35.35
CA SER A 17 8.97 0.17 -36.09
C SER A 17 8.84 1.68 -35.95
N ALA A 18 9.93 2.41 -36.19
CA ALA A 18 9.93 3.87 -36.18
C ALA A 18 8.85 4.46 -37.11
N GLN A 19 8.63 3.84 -38.27
CA GLN A 19 7.62 4.30 -39.22
C GLN A 19 6.19 4.11 -38.69
N GLU A 20 5.91 2.98 -38.05
CA GLU A 20 4.60 2.68 -37.46
C GLU A 20 4.30 3.61 -36.28
N LEU A 21 5.29 3.85 -35.40
CA LEU A 21 5.15 4.80 -34.30
C LEU A 21 4.80 6.20 -34.81
N MET A 22 5.48 6.68 -35.85
CA MET A 22 5.17 7.97 -36.47
C MET A 22 3.76 8.04 -37.06
N GLN A 23 3.25 6.93 -37.62
CA GLN A 23 1.90 6.87 -38.19
C GLN A 23 0.80 6.77 -37.12
N ARG A 24 1.09 6.08 -36.01
CA ARG A 24 0.16 5.87 -34.90
C ARG A 24 0.09 7.08 -33.97
N ALA A 25 1.11 7.93 -33.92
CA ALA A 25 1.10 9.15 -33.11
C ALA A 25 -0.04 10.08 -33.53
N VAL A 26 -0.66 10.77 -32.56
CA VAL A 26 -1.75 11.70 -32.88
C VAL A 26 -1.21 13.01 -33.45
N ASP A 27 -0.02 13.40 -33.00
CA ASP A 27 0.71 14.56 -33.50
C ASP A 27 2.23 14.38 -33.24
N SER A 28 3.03 15.37 -33.63
CA SER A 28 4.46 15.42 -33.38
C SER A 28 4.97 16.85 -33.24
N VAL A 29 5.99 17.07 -32.40
CA VAL A 29 6.65 18.36 -32.21
C VAL A 29 7.94 18.40 -33.03
N SER A 30 8.15 19.47 -33.79
CA SER A 30 9.39 19.64 -34.57
C SER A 30 10.58 20.05 -33.68
N PRO A 31 11.83 19.78 -34.10
CA PRO A 31 13.01 20.23 -33.38
C PRO A 31 13.05 21.74 -33.17
N GLU A 32 12.68 22.51 -34.20
CA GLU A 32 12.71 23.97 -34.14
C GLU A 32 11.74 24.49 -33.08
N GLN A 33 10.54 23.91 -33.04
CA GLN A 33 9.52 24.25 -32.06
C GLN A 33 9.98 23.88 -30.64
N TYR A 34 10.48 22.66 -30.45
CA TYR A 34 10.95 22.21 -29.15
C TYR A 34 12.17 23.01 -28.66
N CYS A 35 13.13 23.29 -29.54
CA CYS A 35 14.31 24.10 -29.21
C CYS A 35 13.93 25.50 -28.74
N GLY A 36 12.87 26.10 -29.30
CA GLY A 36 12.31 27.35 -28.81
C GLY A 36 11.87 27.24 -27.35
N TRP A 37 11.01 26.27 -27.03
CA TRP A 37 10.55 26.03 -25.66
C TRP A 37 11.68 25.66 -24.69
N PHE A 38 12.69 24.92 -25.17
CA PHE A 38 13.84 24.53 -24.38
C PHE A 38 14.71 25.74 -24.01
N GLN A 39 14.86 26.71 -24.90
CA GLN A 39 15.63 27.95 -24.65
C GLN A 39 14.99 28.84 -23.57
N ASP A 40 13.67 28.75 -23.37
CA ASP A 40 12.96 29.51 -22.33
C ASP A 40 13.22 28.98 -20.91
N LEU A 41 13.74 27.76 -20.78
CA LEU A 41 14.06 27.17 -19.48
C LEU A 41 15.28 27.86 -18.82
N PRO A 42 15.36 27.89 -17.47
CA PRO A 42 16.57 28.32 -16.78
C PRO A 42 17.81 27.53 -17.21
N GLU A 43 18.97 28.18 -17.23
CA GLU A 43 20.23 27.59 -17.68
C GLU A 43 20.57 26.29 -16.93
N GLU A 44 20.47 26.29 -15.60
CA GLU A 44 20.72 25.10 -14.77
C GLU A 44 19.84 23.90 -15.17
N VAL A 45 18.59 24.15 -15.58
CA VAL A 45 17.66 23.09 -15.98
C VAL A 45 18.06 22.54 -17.35
N ARG A 46 18.41 23.43 -18.30
CA ARG A 46 18.88 23.02 -19.62
C ARG A 46 20.15 22.20 -19.51
N ASP A 47 21.09 22.63 -18.68
CA ASP A 47 22.37 21.94 -18.48
C ASP A 47 22.13 20.53 -17.93
N LYS A 48 21.33 20.38 -16.87
CA LYS A 48 20.99 19.07 -16.29
C LYS A 48 20.27 18.15 -17.27
N MET A 49 19.28 18.68 -17.99
CA MET A 49 18.58 17.90 -19.01
C MET A 49 19.53 17.47 -20.13
N THR A 50 20.43 18.35 -20.57
CA THR A 50 21.38 18.07 -21.65
C THR A 50 22.45 17.07 -21.23
N GLU A 51 22.93 17.16 -19.99
CA GLU A 51 23.88 16.21 -19.41
C GLU A 51 23.28 14.80 -19.32
N CYS A 52 21.99 14.69 -18.97
CA CYS A 52 21.33 13.40 -18.81
C CYS A 52 20.75 12.83 -20.11
N TRP A 53 20.18 13.67 -20.98
CA TRP A 53 19.35 13.24 -22.11
C TRP A 53 19.89 13.69 -23.48
N GLY A 54 21.09 14.27 -23.51
CA GLY A 54 21.72 14.75 -24.74
C GLY A 54 21.17 16.11 -25.21
N GLN A 55 21.57 16.53 -26.41
CA GLN A 55 21.08 17.79 -26.98
C GLN A 55 19.61 17.65 -27.42
N PRO A 56 18.78 18.73 -27.32
CA PRO A 56 17.42 18.71 -27.82
C PRO A 56 17.40 18.32 -29.32
N PRO A 57 16.41 17.53 -29.79
CA PRO A 57 15.23 17.05 -29.06
C PRO A 57 15.42 15.77 -28.22
N GLY A 58 16.65 15.23 -28.10
CA GLY A 58 16.91 13.95 -27.45
C GLY A 58 16.43 12.73 -28.26
N GLU A 59 16.44 11.56 -27.63
CA GLU A 59 16.15 10.27 -28.29
C GLU A 59 14.83 9.63 -27.84
N VAL A 60 14.38 9.89 -26.62
CA VAL A 60 13.14 9.35 -26.05
C VAL A 60 11.94 9.83 -26.88
N PHE A 61 11.16 8.91 -27.46
CA PHE A 61 10.05 9.19 -28.39
C PHE A 61 10.41 10.10 -29.58
N CYS A 62 11.68 10.16 -29.97
CA CYS A 62 12.15 10.96 -31.09
C CYS A 62 12.36 10.09 -32.34
N TYR A 63 11.49 10.25 -33.35
CA TYR A 63 11.57 9.49 -34.60
C TYR A 63 11.47 10.44 -35.80
N GLY A 64 12.34 10.25 -36.80
CA GLY A 64 12.44 11.19 -37.92
C GLY A 64 12.81 12.61 -37.48
N ASN A 65 13.55 12.73 -36.37
CA ASN A 65 13.87 13.99 -35.70
C ASN A 65 12.61 14.76 -35.24
N LYS A 66 11.55 14.08 -34.83
CA LYS A 66 10.35 14.69 -34.25
C LYS A 66 9.95 13.95 -32.98
N LEU A 67 9.52 14.70 -31.97
CA LEU A 67 9.00 14.13 -30.73
C LEU A 67 7.54 13.77 -30.92
N LEU A 68 7.20 12.49 -30.79
CA LEU A 68 5.85 12.00 -31.00
C LEU A 68 4.92 12.35 -29.83
N ILE A 69 3.65 12.61 -30.12
CA ILE A 69 2.60 12.81 -29.13
C ILE A 69 1.70 11.56 -29.10
N PRO A 70 1.80 10.73 -28.03
CA PRO A 70 0.92 9.58 -27.83
C PRO A 70 -0.48 10.00 -27.38
N GLY A 71 -1.54 9.36 -27.90
CA GLY A 71 -2.92 9.56 -27.43
C GLY A 71 -3.97 9.56 -28.55
N ILE A 72 -5.18 9.99 -28.20
CA ILE A 72 -6.32 10.17 -29.11
C ILE A 72 -6.94 11.56 -28.92
N ILE A 73 -7.51 12.11 -30.00
CA ILE A 73 -8.30 13.35 -29.97
C ILE A 73 -9.75 13.01 -30.34
N ASN A 74 -10.69 13.42 -29.50
CA ASN A 74 -12.12 13.32 -29.73
C ASN A 74 -12.77 14.70 -29.58
N GLY A 75 -12.90 15.42 -30.70
CA GLY A 75 -13.35 16.81 -30.69
C GLY A 75 -12.37 17.70 -29.90
N ASN A 76 -12.86 18.29 -28.81
CA ASN A 76 -12.09 19.18 -27.94
C ASN A 76 -11.42 18.45 -26.75
N ILE A 77 -11.42 17.12 -26.74
CA ILE A 77 -10.83 16.32 -25.66
C ILE A 77 -9.64 15.55 -26.22
N PHE A 78 -8.46 15.78 -25.63
CA PHE A 78 -7.29 14.95 -25.81
C PHE A 78 -7.18 13.96 -24.66
N ILE A 79 -7.02 12.67 -24.98
CA ILE A 79 -6.78 11.60 -24.01
C ILE A 79 -5.43 10.98 -24.36
N GLY A 80 -4.45 11.18 -23.50
CA GLY A 80 -3.10 10.66 -23.72
C GLY A 80 -2.52 10.00 -22.47
N LEU A 81 -1.44 9.26 -22.68
CA LEU A 81 -0.71 8.60 -21.62
C LEU A 81 0.39 9.53 -21.13
N GLN A 82 0.54 9.64 -19.81
CA GLN A 82 1.60 10.44 -19.25
C GLN A 82 2.96 9.90 -19.72
N PRO A 83 3.89 10.77 -20.18
CA PRO A 83 5.20 10.34 -20.65
C PRO A 83 5.99 9.57 -19.58
N PRO A 84 6.85 8.62 -19.98
CA PRO A 84 7.67 7.87 -19.03
C PRO A 84 8.63 8.80 -18.29
N ARG A 85 8.94 8.42 -17.05
CA ARG A 85 9.82 9.18 -16.14
C ARG A 85 11.29 9.19 -16.58
N GLY A 86 11.70 8.18 -17.35
CA GLY A 86 13.05 8.00 -17.90
C GLY A 86 13.85 6.84 -17.29
N PHE A 87 13.47 6.27 -16.14
CA PHE A 87 14.27 5.21 -15.51
C PHE A 87 14.32 3.92 -16.34
N LEU A 88 13.26 3.58 -17.07
CA LEU A 88 13.27 2.45 -18.02
C LEU A 88 14.03 2.75 -19.32
N ASP A 89 14.17 4.03 -19.67
CA ASP A 89 14.94 4.46 -20.85
C ASP A 89 16.46 4.44 -20.59
N ASP A 90 16.88 4.68 -19.34
CA ASP A 90 18.27 4.53 -18.88
C ASP A 90 18.33 3.86 -17.49
N PRO A 91 18.21 2.52 -17.42
CA PRO A 91 18.20 1.76 -16.15
C PRO A 91 19.46 1.92 -15.30
N ALA A 92 20.60 2.28 -15.91
CA ALA A 92 21.83 2.53 -15.17
C ALA A 92 21.72 3.73 -14.22
N LYS A 93 20.82 4.68 -14.51
CA LYS A 93 20.58 5.85 -13.67
C LYS A 93 19.94 5.50 -12.33
N ILE A 94 19.23 4.37 -12.22
CA ILE A 94 18.63 3.91 -10.96
C ILE A 94 19.70 3.74 -9.87
N TYR A 95 20.92 3.31 -10.24
CA TYR A 95 22.02 3.13 -9.30
C TYR A 95 22.64 4.42 -8.75
N HIS A 96 22.38 5.58 -9.36
CA HIS A 96 23.15 6.80 -9.07
C HIS A 96 22.36 8.10 -9.03
N SER A 97 21.15 8.16 -9.61
CA SER A 97 20.45 9.41 -9.93
C SER A 97 18.98 9.40 -9.47
N PRO A 98 18.69 9.40 -8.16
CA PRO A 98 17.32 9.49 -7.65
C PRO A 98 16.60 10.77 -8.10
N ASP A 99 17.34 11.83 -8.43
CA ASP A 99 16.87 13.10 -8.94
C ASP A 99 16.99 13.24 -10.47
N LEU A 100 16.95 12.11 -11.21
CA LEU A 100 17.00 12.06 -12.68
C LEU A 100 16.11 13.17 -13.29
N PRO A 101 16.62 14.11 -14.11
CA PRO A 101 15.77 15.13 -14.73
C PRO A 101 14.77 14.50 -15.71
N ILE A 102 13.72 15.22 -16.08
CA ILE A 102 12.77 14.72 -17.09
C ILE A 102 13.41 14.57 -18.48
N PRO A 103 13.00 13.57 -19.28
CA PRO A 103 13.35 13.51 -20.70
C PRO A 103 12.81 14.73 -21.47
N HIS A 104 13.46 15.05 -22.60
CA HIS A 104 13.00 16.11 -23.51
C HIS A 104 11.55 15.92 -23.97
N HIS A 105 11.16 14.67 -24.26
CA HIS A 105 9.79 14.30 -24.62
C HIS A 105 8.76 14.68 -23.57
N TYR A 106 9.06 14.47 -22.28
CA TYR A 106 8.14 14.79 -21.19
C TYR A 106 7.77 16.28 -21.22
N LEU A 107 8.76 17.16 -21.38
CA LEU A 107 8.52 18.60 -21.51
C LEU A 107 7.75 18.93 -22.80
N ALA A 108 8.15 18.34 -23.93
CA ALA A 108 7.51 18.58 -25.22
C ALA A 108 6.02 18.20 -25.20
N TYR A 109 5.68 17.10 -24.53
CA TYR A 109 4.31 16.61 -24.41
C TYR A 109 3.40 17.60 -23.69
N TYR A 110 3.79 18.11 -22.52
CA TYR A 110 2.98 19.10 -21.79
C TYR A 110 2.98 20.47 -22.46
N ARG A 111 4.09 20.89 -23.09
CA ARG A 111 4.10 22.11 -23.92
C ARG A 111 3.17 21.97 -25.12
N TRP A 112 3.11 20.80 -25.75
CA TRP A 112 2.16 20.54 -26.83
C TRP A 112 0.71 20.63 -26.35
N ILE A 113 0.37 20.02 -25.21
CA ILE A 113 -0.98 20.11 -24.62
C ILE A 113 -1.40 21.57 -24.43
N ARG A 114 -0.50 22.39 -23.88
CA ARG A 114 -0.79 23.79 -23.55
C ARG A 114 -0.73 24.73 -24.76
N ASP A 115 0.29 24.62 -25.60
CA ASP A 115 0.62 25.63 -26.62
C ASP A 115 0.15 25.25 -28.04
N VAL A 116 -0.13 23.97 -28.30
CA VAL A 116 -0.53 23.47 -29.62
C VAL A 116 -1.96 22.97 -29.60
N PHE A 117 -2.28 22.04 -28.70
CA PHE A 117 -3.66 21.61 -28.48
C PHE A 117 -4.49 22.71 -27.79
N CYS A 118 -3.84 23.62 -27.07
CA CYS A 118 -4.47 24.76 -26.39
C CYS A 118 -5.51 24.31 -25.36
N ALA A 119 -5.18 23.31 -24.53
CA ALA A 119 -6.06 22.86 -23.46
C ALA A 119 -6.37 24.00 -22.48
N ASP A 120 -7.65 24.17 -22.15
CA ASP A 120 -8.09 25.11 -21.10
C ASP A 120 -7.84 24.56 -19.68
N ALA A 121 -7.80 23.23 -19.54
CA ALA A 121 -7.52 22.52 -18.29
C ALA A 121 -6.99 21.10 -18.61
N VAL A 122 -6.31 20.49 -17.63
CA VAL A 122 -5.93 19.08 -17.66
C VAL A 122 -6.58 18.34 -16.51
N MET A 123 -7.05 17.12 -16.79
CA MET A 123 -7.46 16.16 -15.78
C MET A 123 -6.44 15.02 -15.72
N HIS A 124 -5.74 14.88 -14.60
CA HIS A 124 -4.94 13.68 -14.34
C HIS A 124 -5.85 12.61 -13.75
N ILE A 125 -5.88 11.41 -14.34
CA ILE A 125 -6.80 10.34 -13.91
C ILE A 125 -6.00 9.21 -13.25
N GLY A 126 -6.30 8.96 -11.97
CA GLY A 126 -5.76 7.85 -11.19
C GLY A 126 -4.65 8.27 -10.23
N LYS A 127 -4.65 7.68 -9.05
CA LYS A 127 -3.56 7.72 -8.07
C LYS A 127 -2.46 6.74 -8.53
N HIS A 128 -1.28 7.19 -8.93
CA HIS A 128 -0.90 8.59 -9.17
C HIS A 128 -0.06 8.73 -10.46
N GLY A 129 -0.07 9.91 -11.03
CA GLY A 129 0.87 10.35 -12.05
C GLY A 129 2.26 10.63 -11.48
N SER A 130 3.22 10.87 -12.36
CA SER A 130 4.64 11.14 -12.04
C SER A 130 4.96 12.62 -11.88
N LEU A 131 4.09 13.53 -12.34
CA LEU A 131 4.36 14.97 -12.43
C LEU A 131 4.66 15.58 -11.06
N GLU A 132 3.82 15.29 -10.07
CA GLU A 132 3.95 15.77 -8.70
C GLU A 132 5.15 15.18 -7.94
N TRP A 133 5.83 14.19 -8.53
CA TRP A 133 7.02 13.53 -7.98
C TRP A 133 8.31 13.88 -8.73
N LEU A 134 8.23 14.72 -9.77
CA LEU A 134 9.42 15.16 -10.50
C LEU A 134 10.38 15.95 -9.58
N PRO A 135 11.69 16.00 -9.91
CA PRO A 135 12.66 16.60 -9.02
C PRO A 135 12.41 18.11 -8.79
N GLY A 136 12.70 18.57 -7.58
CA GLY A 136 12.55 19.97 -7.20
C GLY A 136 12.14 20.13 -5.74
N LYS A 137 11.81 21.36 -5.33
CA LYS A 137 11.38 21.65 -3.95
C LYS A 137 10.14 20.82 -3.57
N GLY A 138 10.02 20.46 -2.28
CA GLY A 138 8.86 19.72 -1.76
C GLY A 138 7.57 20.54 -1.71
N VAL A 139 7.69 21.86 -1.52
CA VAL A 139 6.57 22.82 -1.55
C VAL A 139 7.12 24.21 -1.91
N GLY A 140 6.27 25.10 -2.42
CA GLY A 140 6.70 26.45 -2.83
C GLY A 140 7.70 26.37 -3.99
N LEU A 141 7.25 25.77 -5.10
CA LEU A 141 8.10 25.48 -6.25
C LEU A 141 8.72 26.76 -6.83
N SER A 142 9.92 26.59 -7.41
CA SER A 142 10.62 27.62 -8.17
C SER A 142 10.53 27.34 -9.67
N ALA A 143 10.89 28.32 -10.49
CA ALA A 143 11.03 28.18 -11.94
C ALA A 143 12.04 27.11 -12.39
N SER A 144 12.81 26.52 -11.46
CA SER A 144 13.74 25.41 -11.71
C SER A 144 13.20 24.05 -11.25
N CYS A 145 11.99 23.99 -10.70
CA CYS A 145 11.34 22.75 -10.31
C CYS A 145 10.62 22.15 -11.51
N TYR A 146 10.89 20.89 -11.82
CA TYR A 146 10.27 20.22 -12.97
C TYR A 146 8.74 20.17 -12.94
N PRO A 147 8.06 19.94 -11.79
CA PRO A 147 6.60 19.97 -11.76
C PRO A 147 6.03 21.33 -12.22
N ASP A 148 6.64 22.43 -11.77
CA ASP A 148 6.25 23.82 -12.13
C ASP A 148 6.50 24.11 -13.61
N LEU A 149 7.67 23.72 -14.12
CA LEU A 149 8.04 23.91 -15.53
C LEU A 149 7.13 23.17 -16.51
N VAL A 150 6.69 21.97 -16.11
CA VAL A 150 5.88 21.08 -16.93
C VAL A 150 4.42 21.51 -16.93
N ILE A 151 3.80 21.65 -15.75
CA ILE A 151 2.38 22.02 -15.67
C ILE A 151 2.15 23.50 -16.01
N SER A 152 3.13 24.34 -15.66
CA SER A 152 3.10 25.79 -15.83
C SER A 152 1.81 26.37 -15.23
N ASP A 153 0.99 26.98 -16.07
CA ASP A 153 -0.21 27.73 -15.78
C ASP A 153 -1.49 26.96 -16.16
N LEU A 154 -1.36 25.70 -16.57
CA LEU A 154 -2.49 24.86 -16.93
C LEU A 154 -3.28 24.46 -15.67
N PRO A 155 -4.58 24.82 -15.57
CA PRO A 155 -5.42 24.36 -14.46
C PRO A 155 -5.44 22.84 -14.40
N ASN A 156 -5.06 22.29 -13.25
CA ASN A 156 -4.95 20.86 -13.05
C ASN A 156 -6.06 20.37 -12.13
N ILE A 157 -6.87 19.42 -12.61
CA ILE A 157 -7.95 18.77 -11.86
C ILE A 157 -7.59 17.31 -11.68
N TYR A 158 -7.84 16.76 -10.49
CA TYR A 158 -7.31 15.45 -10.15
C TYR A 158 -8.31 14.62 -9.33
N PRO A 159 -9.03 13.68 -9.97
CA PRO A 159 -9.73 12.63 -9.26
C PRO A 159 -8.74 11.82 -8.41
N TYR A 160 -8.95 11.78 -7.09
CA TYR A 160 -8.01 11.18 -6.15
C TYR A 160 -8.72 10.37 -5.06
N ILE A 161 -8.21 9.20 -4.70
CA ILE A 161 -8.87 8.36 -3.69
C ILE A 161 -8.84 9.02 -2.30
N ILE A 162 -9.99 9.06 -1.61
CA ILE A 162 -10.16 9.78 -0.32
C ILE A 162 -9.24 9.25 0.79
N ASN A 163 -8.85 7.97 0.72
CA ASN A 163 -8.01 7.31 1.71
C ASN A 163 -6.50 7.49 1.47
N ASN A 164 -6.10 8.33 0.52
CA ASN A 164 -4.71 8.62 0.26
C ASN A 164 -4.37 10.11 0.42
N PRO A 165 -4.52 10.64 1.65
CA PRO A 165 -4.29 12.06 1.93
C PRO A 165 -2.87 12.51 1.63
N GLY A 166 -1.90 11.62 1.81
CA GLY A 166 -0.48 11.92 1.67
C GLY A 166 -0.12 12.34 0.25
N GLU A 167 -0.30 11.44 -0.70
CA GLU A 167 0.07 11.70 -2.08
C GLU A 167 -0.84 12.73 -2.74
N GLY A 168 -2.14 12.79 -2.38
CA GLY A 168 -2.99 13.89 -2.83
C GLY A 168 -2.51 15.24 -2.31
N THR A 169 -2.01 15.33 -1.07
CA THR A 169 -1.37 16.55 -0.56
C THR A 169 -0.13 16.92 -1.37
N GLN A 170 0.65 15.93 -1.83
CA GLN A 170 1.79 16.15 -2.71
C GLN A 170 1.35 16.77 -4.04
N ALA A 171 0.33 16.19 -4.68
CA ALA A 171 -0.23 16.71 -5.91
C ALA A 171 -0.72 18.16 -5.74
N LYS A 172 -1.49 18.45 -4.68
CA LYS A 172 -1.95 19.82 -4.39
C LYS A 172 -0.79 20.82 -4.28
N ARG A 173 0.30 20.43 -3.62
CA ARG A 173 1.44 21.31 -3.32
C ARG A 173 2.42 21.46 -4.49
N ARG A 174 2.50 20.46 -5.37
CA ARG A 174 3.54 20.37 -6.41
C ARG A 174 3.01 20.35 -7.84
N SER A 175 1.72 20.18 -8.06
CA SER A 175 1.10 20.27 -9.40
C SER A 175 -0.08 21.24 -9.44
N TYR A 176 -0.26 22.03 -8.38
CA TYR A 176 -1.32 23.03 -8.21
C TYR A 176 -2.73 22.47 -8.42
N CYS A 177 -2.91 21.17 -8.19
CA CYS A 177 -4.15 20.53 -8.57
C CYS A 177 -5.31 20.85 -7.63
N CYS A 178 -6.50 20.97 -8.22
CA CYS A 178 -7.76 20.84 -7.50
C CYS A 178 -8.12 19.36 -7.43
N ILE A 179 -8.11 18.80 -6.23
CA ILE A 179 -8.56 17.42 -6.02
C ILE A 179 -10.08 17.36 -6.13
N ILE A 180 -10.56 16.29 -6.75
CA ILE A 180 -11.92 15.80 -6.64
C ILE A 180 -11.82 14.42 -6.00
N ASP A 181 -12.02 14.34 -4.70
CA ASP A 181 -11.84 13.07 -4.01
C ASP A 181 -12.89 12.06 -4.46
N HIS A 182 -12.53 10.79 -4.50
CA HIS A 182 -13.43 9.71 -4.87
C HIS A 182 -13.45 8.59 -3.85
N LEU A 183 -14.54 7.83 -3.86
CA LEU A 183 -14.78 6.73 -2.94
C LEU A 183 -13.73 5.63 -3.12
N VAL A 184 -13.46 4.92 -2.02
CA VAL A 184 -12.74 3.65 -2.06
C VAL A 184 -13.63 2.59 -2.74
N PRO A 185 -13.06 1.52 -3.31
CA PRO A 185 -13.87 0.37 -3.68
C PRO A 185 -14.68 -0.15 -2.49
N VAL A 186 -15.85 -0.73 -2.78
CA VAL A 186 -16.67 -1.40 -1.76
C VAL A 186 -15.84 -2.48 -1.07
N MET A 187 -15.97 -2.59 0.25
CA MET A 187 -15.30 -3.59 1.06
C MET A 187 -16.29 -4.65 1.53
N HIS A 188 -15.86 -5.92 1.55
CA HIS A 188 -16.63 -7.06 2.03
C HIS A 188 -15.73 -8.07 2.73
N ASN A 189 -16.31 -9.06 3.40
CA ASN A 189 -15.54 -10.18 3.95
C ASN A 189 -15.03 -11.12 2.85
N ALA A 190 -13.81 -11.65 3.03
CA ALA A 190 -13.17 -12.57 2.09
C ALA A 190 -13.97 -13.86 1.88
N ASP A 191 -14.65 -14.34 2.92
CA ASP A 191 -15.37 -15.61 2.95
C ASP A 191 -14.45 -16.84 2.74
N SER A 192 -15.01 -18.03 2.95
CA SER A 192 -14.31 -19.30 2.73
C SER A 192 -14.62 -19.80 1.31
N TYR A 193 -13.67 -20.48 0.68
CA TYR A 193 -13.79 -20.92 -0.71
C TYR A 193 -13.04 -22.22 -0.97
N GLU A 194 -13.44 -22.90 -2.06
CA GLU A 194 -12.77 -24.08 -2.63
C GLU A 194 -12.31 -25.08 -1.54
N GLU A 195 -11.02 -25.40 -1.52
CA GLU A 195 -10.44 -26.43 -0.65
C GLU A 195 -10.43 -26.01 0.84
N MET A 196 -10.45 -24.71 1.15
CA MET A 196 -10.55 -24.25 2.54
C MET A 196 -11.93 -24.52 3.13
N ALA A 197 -12.99 -24.44 2.32
CA ALA A 197 -14.33 -24.83 2.73
C ALA A 197 -14.43 -26.35 2.98
N GLU A 198 -13.67 -27.16 2.23
CA GLU A 198 -13.56 -28.61 2.48
C GLU A 198 -12.87 -28.90 3.81
N VAL A 199 -11.79 -28.18 4.13
CA VAL A 199 -11.12 -28.30 5.44
C VAL A 199 -12.06 -27.92 6.57
N GLU A 200 -12.79 -26.81 6.46
CA GLU A 200 -13.78 -26.40 7.47
C GLU A 200 -14.82 -27.49 7.72
N LYS A 201 -15.36 -28.10 6.66
CA LYS A 201 -16.30 -29.21 6.77
C LYS A 201 -15.70 -30.42 7.48
N GLN A 202 -14.44 -30.76 7.20
CA GLN A 202 -13.77 -31.86 7.90
C GLN A 202 -13.53 -31.53 9.39
N LEU A 203 -13.30 -30.27 9.74
CA LEU A 203 -13.23 -29.84 11.15
C LEU A 203 -14.58 -29.96 11.85
N GLU A 204 -15.68 -29.64 11.18
CA GLU A 204 -17.03 -29.87 11.70
C GLU A 204 -17.30 -31.35 11.98
N ASP A 205 -16.94 -32.23 11.03
CA ASP A 205 -17.04 -33.68 11.20
C ASP A 205 -16.20 -34.17 12.39
N TYR A 206 -14.99 -33.62 12.56
CA TYR A 206 -14.13 -33.89 13.71
C TYR A 206 -14.80 -33.50 15.03
N TYR A 207 -15.34 -32.27 15.14
CA TYR A 207 -16.02 -31.80 16.33
C TYR A 207 -17.26 -32.62 16.67
N ASN A 208 -18.05 -33.00 15.66
CA ASN A 208 -19.23 -33.85 15.82
C ASN A 208 -18.86 -35.25 16.30
N ALA A 209 -17.86 -35.87 15.67
CA ALA A 209 -17.37 -37.19 16.08
C ALA A 209 -16.81 -37.17 17.50
N ARG A 210 -16.14 -36.10 17.92
CA ARG A 210 -15.63 -35.95 19.29
C ARG A 210 -16.76 -35.99 20.32
N ALA A 211 -17.92 -35.41 20.01
CA ALA A 211 -19.07 -35.40 20.90
C ALA A 211 -19.90 -36.71 20.86
N GLN A 212 -19.98 -37.37 19.70
CA GLN A 212 -20.96 -38.43 19.45
C GLN A 212 -20.37 -39.82 19.14
N ASP A 213 -19.19 -39.89 18.51
CA ASP A 213 -18.54 -41.13 18.07
C ASP A 213 -17.00 -41.04 18.13
N PRO A 214 -16.39 -41.03 19.34
CA PRO A 214 -14.95 -40.85 19.49
C PRO A 214 -14.09 -41.93 18.84
N ALA A 215 -14.67 -43.10 18.51
CA ALA A 215 -13.97 -44.19 17.85
C ALA A 215 -13.51 -43.83 16.43
N LYS A 216 -14.12 -42.82 15.80
CA LYS A 216 -13.75 -42.31 14.47
C LYS A 216 -12.62 -41.28 14.50
N LEU A 217 -12.26 -40.73 15.66
CA LEU A 217 -11.28 -39.65 15.75
C LEU A 217 -9.95 -39.98 15.06
N PRO A 218 -9.29 -41.13 15.28
CA PRO A 218 -8.00 -41.40 14.64
C PRO A 218 -8.05 -41.39 13.10
N TYR A 219 -9.19 -41.76 12.51
CA TYR A 219 -9.38 -41.71 11.07
C TYR A 219 -9.59 -40.26 10.58
N LEU A 220 -10.41 -39.48 11.30
CA LEU A 220 -10.68 -38.08 10.96
C LEU A 220 -9.46 -37.19 11.17
N GLU A 221 -8.66 -37.42 12.22
CA GLU A 221 -7.40 -36.72 12.47
C GLU A 221 -6.44 -36.88 11.30
N LYS A 222 -6.31 -38.11 10.80
CA LYS A 222 -5.50 -38.40 9.62
C LYS A 222 -6.04 -37.70 8.37
N LEU A 223 -7.35 -37.75 8.13
CA LEU A 223 -7.97 -37.14 6.95
C LEU A 223 -7.82 -35.61 6.96
N VAL A 224 -8.07 -34.97 8.11
CA VAL A 224 -7.89 -33.52 8.29
C VAL A 224 -6.43 -33.13 8.06
N TRP A 225 -5.48 -33.89 8.62
CA TRP A 225 -4.05 -33.61 8.41
C TRP A 225 -3.62 -33.78 6.96
N GLU A 226 -4.03 -34.87 6.30
CA GLU A 226 -3.74 -35.11 4.88
C GLU A 226 -4.25 -33.94 4.03
N LYS A 227 -5.48 -33.46 4.26
CA LYS A 227 -6.02 -32.31 3.52
C LYS A 227 -5.28 -31.02 3.86
N VAL A 228 -4.93 -30.77 5.12
CA VAL A 228 -4.15 -29.60 5.54
C VAL A 228 -2.79 -29.54 4.82
N CYS A 229 -2.10 -30.66 4.68
CA CYS A 229 -0.83 -30.75 3.94
C CYS A 229 -1.03 -30.62 2.42
N GLU A 230 -2.10 -31.21 1.87
CA GLU A 230 -2.48 -31.07 0.47
C GLU A 230 -2.68 -29.61 0.08
N VAL A 231 -3.43 -28.84 0.89
CA VAL A 231 -3.73 -27.42 0.63
C VAL A 231 -2.67 -26.44 1.17
N LYS A 232 -1.56 -26.99 1.68
CA LYS A 232 -0.41 -26.26 2.25
C LYS A 232 -0.67 -25.42 3.50
N LEU A 233 -1.78 -25.66 4.20
CA LEU A 233 -2.10 -24.95 5.46
C LEU A 233 -1.11 -25.26 6.61
N ASN A 234 -0.37 -26.36 6.51
CA ASN A 234 0.76 -26.63 7.42
C ASN A 234 1.86 -25.56 7.30
N HIS A 235 2.12 -25.03 6.10
CA HIS A 235 3.09 -23.96 5.86
C HIS A 235 2.63 -22.63 6.46
N ASP A 236 1.33 -22.33 6.44
CA ASP A 236 0.75 -21.16 7.09
C ASP A 236 0.87 -21.23 8.62
N LEU A 237 0.74 -22.42 9.19
CA LEU A 237 0.75 -22.65 10.64
C LEU A 237 2.15 -22.94 11.22
N GLY A 238 3.18 -23.03 10.37
CA GLY A 238 4.56 -23.34 10.75
C GLY A 238 4.75 -24.79 11.21
N LEU A 239 4.07 -25.75 10.57
CA LEU A 239 4.08 -27.17 10.94
C LEU A 239 4.77 -28.02 9.86
N ALA A 240 5.65 -28.92 10.29
CA ALA A 240 6.31 -29.88 9.40
C ALA A 240 5.33 -30.95 8.90
N GLU A 241 5.44 -31.35 7.63
CA GLU A 241 4.48 -32.25 6.97
C GLU A 241 4.50 -33.68 7.54
N GLU A 242 5.67 -34.14 7.99
CA GLU A 242 5.90 -35.51 8.43
C GLU A 242 5.34 -35.83 9.82
N GLU A 243 4.92 -34.80 10.59
CA GLU A 243 4.52 -34.94 11.98
C GLU A 243 3.08 -34.48 12.20
N ILE A 244 2.15 -35.44 12.30
CA ILE A 244 0.79 -35.17 12.78
C ILE A 244 0.89 -34.53 14.18
N PRO A 245 0.23 -33.39 14.44
CA PRO A 245 0.27 -32.74 15.74
C PRO A 245 -0.13 -33.68 16.90
N ALA A 246 0.74 -33.78 17.90
CA ALA A 246 0.51 -34.66 19.06
C ALA A 246 -0.72 -34.26 19.88
N ASP A 247 -0.98 -32.96 20.01
CA ASP A 247 -2.24 -32.42 20.54
C ASP A 247 -3.13 -31.96 19.39
N PHE A 248 -3.85 -32.91 18.80
CA PHE A 248 -4.71 -32.63 17.65
C PHE A 248 -5.89 -31.71 17.99
N ASN A 249 -6.35 -31.70 19.25
CA ASN A 249 -7.43 -30.78 19.66
C ASN A 249 -6.95 -29.32 19.66
N ALA A 250 -5.77 -29.07 20.24
CA ALA A 250 -5.17 -27.74 20.21
C ALA A 250 -4.85 -27.29 18.78
N PHE A 251 -4.37 -28.22 17.94
CA PHE A 251 -4.17 -27.97 16.51
C PHE A 251 -5.46 -27.56 15.79
N VAL A 252 -6.54 -28.33 15.95
CA VAL A 252 -7.84 -28.04 15.33
C VAL A 252 -8.40 -26.69 15.80
N GLU A 253 -8.23 -26.34 17.08
CA GLU A 253 -8.58 -25.01 17.60
C GLU A 253 -7.75 -23.89 16.93
N LYS A 254 -6.43 -24.08 16.76
CA LYS A 254 -5.56 -23.12 16.06
C LYS A 254 -5.94 -22.99 14.59
N LEU A 255 -6.16 -24.10 13.89
CA LEU A 255 -6.53 -24.15 12.48
C LEU A 255 -7.88 -23.47 12.23
N HIS A 256 -8.90 -23.78 13.05
CA HIS A 256 -10.20 -23.13 12.94
C HIS A 256 -10.10 -21.62 13.23
N SER A 257 -9.24 -21.22 14.18
CA SER A 257 -9.00 -19.79 14.44
C SER A 257 -8.41 -19.07 13.22
N TYR A 258 -7.42 -19.69 12.57
CA TYR A 258 -6.78 -19.17 11.37
C TYR A 258 -7.76 -19.06 10.19
N LEU A 259 -8.52 -20.11 9.89
CA LEU A 259 -9.52 -20.11 8.82
C LEU A 259 -10.63 -19.08 9.07
N SER A 260 -11.12 -18.99 10.31
CA SER A 260 -12.12 -17.99 10.69
C SER A 260 -11.59 -16.56 10.55
N GLU A 261 -10.30 -16.34 10.81
CA GLU A 261 -9.68 -15.03 10.60
C GLU A 261 -9.60 -14.70 9.11
N LEU A 262 -9.12 -15.61 8.27
CA LEU A 262 -9.06 -15.42 6.81
C LEU A 262 -10.44 -15.06 6.24
N LYS A 263 -11.46 -15.85 6.59
CA LYS A 263 -12.86 -15.66 6.16
C LYS A 263 -13.38 -14.26 6.52
N ASP A 264 -12.99 -13.77 7.69
CA ASP A 264 -13.47 -12.53 8.27
C ASP A 264 -12.66 -11.29 7.85
N THR A 265 -11.56 -11.46 7.11
CA THR A 265 -10.72 -10.36 6.61
C THR A 265 -11.48 -9.54 5.58
N GLN A 266 -11.38 -8.20 5.67
CA GLN A 266 -11.97 -7.31 4.67
C GLN A 266 -11.09 -7.22 3.43
N ILE A 267 -11.70 -7.42 2.26
CA ILE A 267 -11.08 -7.25 0.94
C ILE A 267 -11.99 -6.38 0.06
N ARG A 268 -11.42 -5.81 -1.02
CA ARG A 268 -12.18 -4.99 -1.97
C ARG A 268 -13.03 -5.82 -2.92
N ASP A 269 -14.26 -5.39 -3.17
CA ASP A 269 -15.18 -5.87 -4.21
C ASP A 269 -15.05 -5.01 -5.46
N GLY A 270 -14.05 -5.29 -6.29
CA GLY A 270 -13.87 -4.61 -7.56
C GLY A 270 -13.10 -3.30 -7.42
N LEU A 271 -13.39 -2.39 -8.35
CA LEU A 271 -12.82 -1.05 -8.44
C LEU A 271 -13.93 -0.01 -8.34
N HIS A 272 -13.55 1.19 -7.94
CA HIS A 272 -14.46 2.34 -7.98
C HIS A 272 -14.63 2.85 -9.42
N ILE A 273 -15.84 3.31 -9.76
CA ILE A 273 -16.13 4.03 -11.00
C ILE A 273 -16.56 5.45 -10.60
N LEU A 274 -15.84 6.45 -11.10
CA LEU A 274 -16.04 7.85 -10.70
C LEU A 274 -17.49 8.30 -10.91
N GLY A 275 -18.15 8.74 -9.83
CA GLY A 275 -19.55 9.18 -9.84
C GLY A 275 -20.59 8.08 -9.67
N GLU A 276 -20.21 6.81 -9.55
CA GLU A 276 -21.14 5.70 -9.35
C GLU A 276 -21.22 5.30 -7.87
N PRO A 277 -22.33 5.59 -7.17
CA PRO A 277 -22.53 5.12 -5.80
C PRO A 277 -22.73 3.60 -5.77
N PRO A 278 -22.36 2.92 -4.67
CA PRO A 278 -22.72 1.52 -4.46
C PRO A 278 -24.25 1.37 -4.33
N ILE A 279 -24.80 0.28 -4.86
CA ILE A 279 -26.23 -0.04 -4.84
C ILE A 279 -26.46 -1.51 -4.49
N GLY A 280 -27.65 -1.85 -3.96
CA GLY A 280 -28.06 -3.22 -3.66
C GLY A 280 -27.09 -3.92 -2.72
N THR A 281 -26.74 -5.16 -3.02
CA THR A 281 -25.84 -5.98 -2.17
C THR A 281 -24.50 -5.31 -1.90
N ARG A 282 -23.94 -4.54 -2.85
CA ARG A 282 -22.69 -3.80 -2.66
C ARG A 282 -22.85 -2.65 -1.67
N LEU A 283 -24.01 -1.99 -1.63
CA LEU A 283 -24.32 -0.96 -0.64
C LEU A 283 -24.45 -1.58 0.76
N VAL A 284 -25.17 -2.69 0.87
CA VAL A 284 -25.34 -3.45 2.13
C VAL A 284 -24.01 -3.88 2.71
N GLU A 285 -23.16 -4.53 1.89
CA GLU A 285 -21.81 -4.95 2.28
C GLU A 285 -20.97 -3.76 2.74
N PHE A 286 -21.02 -2.65 2.00
CA PHE A 286 -20.24 -1.48 2.36
C PHE A 286 -20.73 -0.80 3.65
N LEU A 287 -22.04 -0.74 3.89
CA LEU A 287 -22.60 -0.24 5.16
C LEU A 287 -22.18 -1.12 6.34
N VAL A 288 -22.16 -2.45 6.18
CA VAL A 288 -21.64 -3.37 7.20
C VAL A 288 -20.14 -3.14 7.42
N ALA A 289 -19.36 -2.93 6.36
CA ALA A 289 -17.95 -2.60 6.46
C ALA A 289 -17.69 -1.27 7.21
N LEU A 290 -18.46 -0.22 6.91
CA LEU A 290 -18.33 1.11 7.51
C LEU A 290 -18.80 1.16 8.98
N THR A 291 -19.70 0.26 9.37
CA THR A 291 -20.24 0.15 10.73
C THR A 291 -19.61 -0.98 11.55
N ARG A 292 -18.60 -1.66 11.00
CA ARG A 292 -17.82 -2.71 11.67
C ARG A 292 -17.09 -2.19 12.89
N LEU A 293 -16.55 -0.98 12.80
CA LEU A 293 -15.89 -0.27 13.89
C LEU A 293 -16.77 0.88 14.42
N PRO A 294 -16.56 1.35 15.66
CA PRO A 294 -17.21 2.56 16.14
C PRO A 294 -16.90 3.78 15.27
N ASN A 295 -17.87 4.67 15.11
CA ASN A 295 -17.71 5.93 14.37
C ASN A 295 -17.98 7.11 15.34
N GLY A 296 -16.90 7.62 15.96
CA GLY A 296 -17.03 8.59 17.04
C GLY A 296 -17.78 7.98 18.22
N ASP A 297 -18.92 8.57 18.60
CA ASP A 297 -19.77 8.05 19.69
C ASP A 297 -20.71 6.92 19.22
N VAL A 298 -20.89 6.73 17.91
CA VAL A 298 -21.75 5.67 17.36
C VAL A 298 -21.05 4.32 17.54
N PRO A 299 -21.68 3.31 18.18
CA PRO A 299 -21.05 2.04 18.47
C PRO A 299 -20.82 1.19 17.22
N SER A 300 -19.95 0.17 17.31
CA SER A 300 -19.84 -0.87 16.29
C SER A 300 -21.14 -1.69 16.20
N LEU A 301 -21.65 -1.91 14.98
CA LEU A 301 -22.80 -2.78 14.74
C LEU A 301 -22.52 -4.20 15.22
N ARG A 302 -21.37 -4.73 14.78
CA ARG A 302 -20.96 -6.11 15.01
C ARG A 302 -20.79 -6.39 16.50
N GLN A 303 -20.10 -5.50 17.21
CA GLN A 303 -19.95 -5.62 18.66
C GLN A 303 -21.30 -5.52 19.38
N SER A 304 -22.17 -4.59 18.96
CA SER A 304 -23.50 -4.42 19.55
C SER A 304 -24.37 -5.67 19.41
N LEU A 305 -24.29 -6.36 18.28
CA LEU A 305 -24.95 -7.64 18.05
C LEU A 305 -24.36 -8.78 18.90
N ALA A 306 -23.02 -8.85 19.02
CA ALA A 306 -22.36 -9.82 19.89
C ALA A 306 -22.82 -9.70 21.35
N GLU A 307 -22.80 -8.47 21.88
CA GLU A 307 -23.24 -8.16 23.24
C GLU A 307 -24.73 -8.43 23.43
N MET A 308 -25.56 -8.17 22.41
CA MET A 308 -26.99 -8.47 22.44
C MET A 308 -27.29 -9.97 22.63
N TRP A 309 -26.43 -10.82 22.07
CA TRP A 309 -26.47 -12.27 22.22
C TRP A 309 -25.79 -12.77 23.50
N GLY A 310 -25.21 -11.87 24.30
CA GLY A 310 -24.57 -12.20 25.56
C GLY A 310 -23.12 -12.68 25.41
N TYR A 311 -22.49 -12.41 24.26
CA TYR A 311 -21.08 -12.71 24.03
C TYR A 311 -20.19 -11.50 24.30
N ASP A 312 -19.00 -11.79 24.81
CA ASP A 312 -17.90 -10.83 24.87
C ASP A 312 -17.19 -10.82 23.51
N TYR A 313 -17.25 -9.68 22.81
CA TYR A 313 -16.71 -9.56 21.46
C TYR A 313 -15.19 -9.76 21.39
N GLU A 314 -14.44 -9.33 22.42
CA GLU A 314 -13.00 -9.56 22.49
C GLU A 314 -12.68 -11.03 22.62
N GLN A 315 -13.43 -11.74 23.47
CA GLN A 315 -13.22 -13.18 23.66
C GLN A 315 -13.54 -13.97 22.40
N LEU A 316 -14.55 -13.54 21.61
CA LEU A 316 -14.86 -14.14 20.33
C LEU A 316 -13.69 -13.99 19.34
N LEU A 317 -13.13 -12.78 19.22
CA LEU A 317 -12.04 -12.48 18.28
C LEU A 317 -10.71 -13.12 18.68
N ALA A 318 -10.37 -13.10 19.97
CA ALA A 318 -9.11 -13.62 20.47
C ALA A 318 -9.05 -15.17 20.49
N ASN A 319 -10.21 -15.84 20.55
CA ASN A 319 -10.29 -17.29 20.69
C ASN A 319 -11.24 -17.90 19.65
N ARG A 320 -11.09 -17.54 18.37
CA ARG A 320 -12.01 -17.94 17.27
C ARG A 320 -12.28 -19.45 17.20
N GLY A 321 -11.29 -20.29 17.41
CA GLY A 321 -11.44 -21.74 17.34
C GLY A 321 -12.10 -22.39 18.57
N LYS A 322 -12.29 -21.63 19.66
CA LYS A 322 -12.82 -22.16 20.92
C LYS A 322 -14.29 -22.53 20.76
N MET A 323 -14.63 -23.74 21.21
CA MET A 323 -16.00 -24.29 21.16
C MET A 323 -16.87 -23.76 22.31
N ASN A 324 -18.12 -23.40 22.01
CA ASN A 324 -19.12 -22.97 22.98
C ASN A 324 -20.10 -24.09 23.36
N THR A 325 -20.91 -23.84 24.39
CA THR A 325 -21.92 -24.79 24.89
C THR A 325 -23.05 -25.07 23.90
N ASN A 326 -23.24 -24.20 22.90
CA ASN A 326 -24.19 -24.37 21.82
C ASN A 326 -23.65 -25.24 20.65
N GLY A 327 -22.41 -25.76 20.77
CA GLY A 327 -21.78 -26.58 19.74
C GLY A 327 -21.19 -25.79 18.57
N LYS A 328 -21.12 -24.45 18.65
CA LYS A 328 -20.44 -23.60 17.67
C LYS A 328 -19.12 -23.06 18.21
N THR A 329 -18.15 -22.88 17.33
CA THR A 329 -16.93 -22.13 17.67
C THR A 329 -17.24 -20.64 17.79
N ASN A 330 -16.34 -19.89 18.44
CA ASN A 330 -16.42 -18.43 18.46
C ASN A 330 -16.38 -17.83 17.05
N GLY A 331 -15.62 -18.43 16.13
CA GLY A 331 -15.54 -18.04 14.72
C GLY A 331 -16.87 -18.21 13.98
N GLN A 332 -17.57 -19.33 14.20
CA GLN A 332 -18.91 -19.55 13.65
C GLN A 332 -19.95 -18.57 14.24
N ILE A 333 -19.82 -18.20 15.52
CA ILE A 333 -20.68 -17.15 16.10
C ILE A 333 -20.39 -15.79 15.45
N LEU A 334 -19.12 -15.46 15.19
CA LEU A 334 -18.74 -14.23 14.50
C LEU A 334 -19.26 -14.15 13.07
N GLU A 335 -19.38 -15.30 12.39
CA GLU A 335 -20.03 -15.45 11.09
C GLU A 335 -21.54 -15.25 11.18
N ASP A 336 -22.21 -15.89 12.14
CA ASP A 336 -23.65 -15.68 12.38
C ASP A 336 -23.96 -14.19 12.62
N ILE A 337 -23.10 -13.50 13.39
CA ILE A 337 -23.23 -12.05 13.65
C ILE A 337 -23.05 -11.24 12.36
N HIS A 338 -22.08 -11.63 11.52
CA HIS A 338 -21.85 -10.94 10.25
C HIS A 338 -23.06 -11.10 9.31
N GLN A 339 -23.59 -12.32 9.17
CA GLN A 339 -24.80 -12.58 8.39
C GLN A 339 -25.99 -11.78 8.93
N LEU A 340 -26.18 -11.74 10.26
CA LEU A 340 -27.23 -10.92 10.86
C LEU A 340 -27.05 -9.42 10.57
N SER A 341 -25.80 -8.94 10.49
CA SER A 341 -25.51 -7.55 10.12
C SER A 341 -25.94 -7.25 8.68
N LEU A 342 -25.67 -8.17 7.75
CA LEU A 342 -26.11 -8.07 6.36
C LEU A 342 -27.63 -8.11 6.25
N ASP A 343 -28.29 -9.07 6.91
CA ASP A 343 -29.75 -9.20 6.90
C ASP A 343 -30.44 -7.94 7.45
N LEU A 344 -29.88 -7.36 8.52
CA LEU A 344 -30.37 -6.12 9.12
C LEU A 344 -30.25 -4.94 8.16
N MET A 345 -29.10 -4.78 7.50
CA MET A 345 -28.86 -3.68 6.55
C MET A 345 -29.67 -3.85 5.25
N ALA A 346 -29.84 -5.09 4.78
CA ALA A 346 -30.69 -5.39 3.62
C ALA A 346 -32.16 -5.07 3.89
N CYS A 347 -32.69 -5.50 5.05
CA CYS A 347 -34.05 -5.15 5.48
C CYS A 347 -34.21 -3.62 5.62
N PHE A 348 -33.18 -2.93 6.08
CA PHE A 348 -33.23 -1.47 6.19
C PHE A 348 -33.18 -0.76 4.83
N GLU A 349 -32.45 -1.30 3.86
CA GLU A 349 -32.45 -0.83 2.47
C GLU A 349 -33.84 -0.98 1.82
N GLU A 350 -34.58 -2.08 2.10
CA GLU A 350 -35.93 -2.30 1.56
C GLU A 350 -36.93 -1.21 1.97
N VAL A 351 -36.79 -0.67 3.18
CA VAL A 351 -37.56 0.48 3.68
C VAL A 351 -36.89 1.82 3.37
N CYS A 352 -35.95 1.85 2.42
CA CYS A 352 -35.25 3.05 1.94
C CYS A 352 -34.53 3.83 3.05
N PHE A 353 -34.00 3.12 4.06
CA PHE A 353 -33.34 3.72 5.23
C PHE A 353 -34.20 4.74 5.98
N ASP A 354 -35.53 4.57 6.03
CA ASP A 354 -36.42 5.48 6.76
C ASP A 354 -36.13 5.41 8.28
N GLU A 355 -35.72 6.53 8.88
CA GLU A 355 -35.43 6.62 10.32
C GLU A 355 -36.61 6.22 11.21
N ASN A 356 -37.86 6.33 10.71
CA ASN A 356 -39.06 5.94 11.44
C ASN A 356 -39.23 4.41 11.52
N GLU A 357 -38.61 3.67 10.61
CA GLU A 357 -38.69 2.21 10.53
C GLU A 357 -37.59 1.49 11.32
N VAL A 358 -36.61 2.22 11.89
CA VAL A 358 -35.48 1.64 12.66
C VAL A 358 -35.95 0.63 13.71
N ARG A 359 -36.99 0.97 14.48
CA ARG A 359 -37.54 0.07 15.50
C ARG A 359 -38.31 -1.12 14.91
N SER A 360 -38.91 -0.95 13.75
CA SER A 360 -39.62 -2.00 13.03
C SER A 360 -38.61 -3.03 12.53
N VAL A 361 -37.61 -2.57 11.78
CA VAL A 361 -36.49 -3.36 11.25
C VAL A 361 -35.74 -4.11 12.36
N SER A 362 -35.39 -3.41 13.45
CA SER A 362 -34.74 -4.05 14.61
C SER A 362 -35.60 -5.17 15.19
N LYS A 363 -36.92 -4.99 15.31
CA LYS A 363 -37.80 -6.05 15.85
C LYS A 363 -38.00 -7.19 14.88
N GLU A 364 -38.10 -6.89 13.59
CA GLU A 364 -38.30 -7.89 12.54
C GLU A 364 -37.10 -8.84 12.46
N ILE A 365 -35.89 -8.30 12.37
CA ILE A 365 -34.67 -9.08 12.17
C ILE A 365 -34.14 -9.65 13.49
N LEU A 366 -34.14 -8.87 14.57
CA LEU A 366 -33.54 -9.31 15.86
C LEU A 366 -34.56 -9.96 16.81
N GLY A 367 -35.86 -9.89 16.50
CA GLY A 367 -36.95 -10.30 17.40
C GLY A 367 -37.16 -9.39 18.62
N LYS A 368 -36.32 -8.35 18.79
CA LYS A 368 -36.35 -7.41 19.92
C LYS A 368 -35.71 -6.07 19.55
N THR A 369 -35.97 -5.05 20.34
CA THR A 369 -35.28 -3.75 20.26
C THR A 369 -33.93 -3.81 20.97
N ASN A 370 -32.90 -3.19 20.41
CA ASN A 370 -31.61 -2.98 21.06
C ASN A 370 -31.15 -1.53 20.88
N PRO A 371 -30.95 -0.74 21.95
CA PRO A 371 -30.60 0.67 21.83
C PRO A 371 -29.33 0.96 21.03
N LYS A 372 -28.27 0.13 21.18
CA LYS A 372 -27.01 0.33 20.45
C LYS A 372 -27.17 0.03 18.97
N VAL A 373 -27.91 -1.02 18.63
CA VAL A 373 -28.20 -1.35 17.21
C VAL A 373 -29.09 -0.29 16.58
N GLU A 374 -30.13 0.17 17.28
CA GLU A 374 -31.00 1.26 16.83
C GLU A 374 -30.22 2.57 16.59
N GLU A 375 -29.22 2.87 17.43
CA GLU A 375 -28.33 4.01 17.25
C GLU A 375 -27.50 3.91 15.97
N VAL A 376 -26.97 2.73 15.64
CA VAL A 376 -26.25 2.50 14.37
C VAL A 376 -27.18 2.67 13.18
N LEU A 377 -28.40 2.11 13.22
CA LEU A 377 -29.37 2.25 12.14
C LEU A 377 -29.80 3.71 11.96
N LEU A 378 -29.99 4.47 13.04
CA LEU A 378 -30.24 5.91 12.96
C LEU A 378 -29.08 6.65 12.29
N TYR A 379 -27.83 6.32 12.65
CA TYR A 379 -26.65 6.90 11.97
C TYR A 379 -26.61 6.56 10.48
N VAL A 380 -26.99 5.33 10.09
CA VAL A 380 -27.09 4.95 8.68
C VAL A 380 -28.12 5.80 7.94
N ALA A 381 -29.33 5.93 8.49
CA ALA A 381 -30.42 6.71 7.88
C ALA A 381 -30.12 8.21 7.79
N GLN A 382 -29.61 8.79 8.89
CA GLN A 382 -29.42 10.24 8.99
C GLN A 382 -28.13 10.73 8.35
N PHE A 383 -27.20 9.83 8.05
CA PHE A 383 -25.88 10.20 7.54
C PHE A 383 -25.38 9.28 6.43
N LEU A 384 -25.08 8.01 6.71
CA LEU A 384 -24.29 7.20 5.77
C LEU A 384 -24.98 6.97 4.42
N ALA A 385 -26.27 6.63 4.42
CA ALA A 385 -27.00 6.35 3.18
C ALA A 385 -26.97 7.55 2.21
N ASP A 386 -27.31 8.74 2.72
CA ASP A 386 -27.27 9.97 1.93
C ASP A 386 -25.85 10.35 1.48
N ARG A 387 -24.84 10.16 2.34
CA ARG A 387 -23.45 10.47 1.98
C ARG A 387 -22.88 9.53 0.92
N LEU A 388 -23.29 8.26 0.91
CA LEU A 388 -22.91 7.31 -0.13
C LEU A 388 -23.66 7.59 -1.44
N ALA A 389 -24.95 7.94 -1.38
CA ALA A 389 -25.69 8.36 -2.58
C ALA A 389 -25.09 9.62 -3.22
N ALA A 390 -24.52 10.51 -2.40
CA ALA A 390 -23.82 11.71 -2.85
C ALA A 390 -22.46 11.44 -3.52
N THR A 391 -22.03 10.18 -3.72
CA THR A 391 -20.88 9.84 -4.59
C THR A 391 -21.05 10.36 -6.03
N THR A 392 -22.28 10.59 -6.47
CA THR A 392 -22.57 11.30 -7.74
C THR A 392 -21.98 12.72 -7.79
N ASP A 393 -21.69 13.35 -6.65
CA ASP A 393 -21.02 14.64 -6.56
C ASP A 393 -19.59 14.61 -7.11
N GLU A 394 -18.96 13.44 -7.24
CA GLU A 394 -17.65 13.30 -7.88
C GLU A 394 -17.65 13.84 -9.32
N LEU A 395 -18.66 13.47 -10.12
CA LEU A 395 -18.80 13.97 -11.49
C LEU A 395 -19.31 15.41 -11.52
N THR A 396 -20.25 15.74 -10.62
CA THR A 396 -20.78 17.10 -10.50
C THR A 396 -19.65 18.10 -10.22
N ASN A 397 -18.77 17.77 -9.27
CA ASN A 397 -17.68 18.65 -8.87
C ASN A 397 -16.48 18.60 -9.82
N ALA A 398 -16.23 17.48 -10.51
CA ALA A 398 -15.30 17.47 -11.64
C ALA A 398 -15.73 18.46 -12.74
N ARG A 399 -17.03 18.50 -13.07
CA ARG A 399 -17.58 19.49 -13.98
C ARG A 399 -17.48 20.91 -13.41
N ASN A 400 -17.87 21.13 -12.16
CA ASN A 400 -17.78 22.46 -11.54
C ASN A 400 -16.33 22.99 -11.54
N ALA A 401 -15.33 22.10 -11.39
CA ALA A 401 -13.93 22.47 -11.43
C ALA A 401 -13.50 22.90 -12.84
N LEU A 402 -13.97 22.19 -13.88
CA LEU A 402 -13.78 22.60 -15.28
C LEU A 402 -14.46 23.94 -15.61
N ASP A 403 -15.60 24.23 -14.96
CA ASP A 403 -16.31 25.50 -15.05
C ASP A 403 -15.66 26.62 -14.19
N GLY A 404 -14.53 26.35 -13.52
CA GLY A 404 -13.79 27.32 -12.70
C GLY A 404 -14.48 27.69 -11.38
N GLN A 405 -15.40 26.85 -10.89
CA GLN A 405 -16.12 27.08 -9.64
C GLN A 405 -15.33 26.61 -8.41
N PHE A 406 -15.74 27.10 -7.23
CA PHE A 406 -15.17 26.65 -5.97
C PHE A 406 -15.63 25.21 -5.65
N ILE A 407 -14.66 24.31 -5.42
CA ILE A 407 -14.92 22.95 -4.97
C ILE A 407 -14.86 22.90 -3.44
N PRO A 408 -15.92 22.42 -2.76
CA PRO A 408 -15.92 22.26 -1.31
C PRO A 408 -14.74 21.42 -0.83
N ALA A 409 -14.07 21.88 0.23
CA ALA A 409 -13.05 21.09 0.89
C ALA A 409 -13.67 20.11 1.90
N GLY A 410 -12.95 19.04 2.21
CA GLY A 410 -13.35 18.05 3.21
C GLY A 410 -12.17 17.30 3.81
N PRO A 411 -12.36 16.58 4.93
CA PRO A 411 -11.32 15.72 5.48
C PRO A 411 -11.05 14.52 4.57
N SER A 412 -9.90 13.88 4.78
CA SER A 412 -9.47 12.65 4.10
C SER A 412 -9.03 11.60 5.13
N GLY A 413 -9.00 10.34 4.74
CA GLY A 413 -8.81 9.22 5.67
C GLY A 413 -9.39 7.92 5.13
N ALA A 414 -9.24 6.82 5.87
CA ALA A 414 -9.84 5.53 5.52
C ALA A 414 -11.25 5.43 6.13
N PRO A 415 -12.35 5.53 5.36
CA PRO A 415 -13.70 5.47 5.92
C PRO A 415 -13.95 4.23 6.78
N THR A 416 -13.38 3.07 6.42
CA THR A 416 -13.58 1.81 7.14
C THR A 416 -12.87 1.74 8.49
N ARG A 417 -11.95 2.66 8.77
CA ARG A 417 -11.21 2.73 10.04
C ARG A 417 -11.95 3.53 11.12
N GLY A 418 -13.28 3.41 11.17
CA GLY A 418 -14.14 4.20 12.07
C GLY A 418 -14.16 5.70 11.76
N MET A 419 -13.95 6.06 10.49
CA MET A 419 -13.89 7.45 10.01
C MET A 419 -14.90 7.74 8.91
N ALA A 420 -16.05 7.07 8.91
CA ALA A 420 -17.06 7.26 7.85
C ALA A 420 -17.64 8.69 7.84
N ASN A 421 -17.46 9.45 8.94
CA ASN A 421 -17.78 10.88 9.03
C ASN A 421 -17.05 11.76 8.01
N ILE A 422 -15.99 11.25 7.35
CA ILE A 422 -15.34 11.99 6.27
C ILE A 422 -16.19 12.07 5.01
N LEU A 423 -17.15 11.18 4.78
CA LEU A 423 -18.03 11.20 3.60
C LEU A 423 -18.94 12.46 3.58
N PRO A 424 -19.37 12.97 2.41
CA PRO A 424 -19.33 12.35 1.08
C PRO A 424 -18.02 12.62 0.33
N THR A 425 -17.86 11.97 -0.82
CA THR A 425 -16.77 12.24 -1.77
C THR A 425 -17.14 13.36 -2.76
N GLY A 426 -16.31 13.63 -3.76
CA GLY A 426 -16.44 14.73 -4.70
C GLY A 426 -15.88 16.06 -4.20
N ARG A 427 -14.96 16.06 -3.22
CA ARG A 427 -14.44 17.25 -2.54
C ARG A 427 -12.96 17.45 -2.75
N ASN A 428 -12.50 18.68 -2.55
CA ASN A 428 -11.09 19.03 -2.61
C ASN A 428 -10.44 18.81 -1.23
N PHE A 429 -10.16 17.57 -0.87
CA PHE A 429 -9.80 17.23 0.50
C PHE A 429 -8.59 18.01 1.05
N TYR A 430 -8.54 18.16 2.37
CA TYR A 430 -7.36 18.51 3.15
C TYR A 430 -6.93 17.32 4.01
N SER A 431 -5.70 17.35 4.52
CA SER A 431 -5.16 16.32 5.41
C SER A 431 -5.32 16.70 6.88
N VAL A 432 -4.25 17.14 7.55
CA VAL A 432 -4.22 17.36 9.01
C VAL A 432 -3.34 18.55 9.39
N ASP A 433 -3.53 19.08 10.61
CA ASP A 433 -2.58 20.05 11.21
C ASP A 433 -1.31 19.29 11.65
N PRO A 434 -0.14 19.49 11.01
CA PRO A 434 1.07 18.77 11.36
C PRO A 434 1.57 19.09 12.77
N GLN A 435 1.13 20.18 13.40
CA GLN A 435 1.49 20.53 14.78
C GLN A 435 0.69 19.75 15.83
N ALA A 436 -0.37 19.05 15.44
CA ALA A 436 -1.24 18.25 16.31
C ALA A 436 -0.90 16.75 16.27
N ILE A 437 0.31 16.40 15.84
CA ILE A 437 0.77 15.02 15.65
C ILE A 437 1.96 14.72 16.57
N PRO A 438 1.97 13.59 17.29
CA PRO A 438 0.86 12.63 17.40
C PRO A 438 -0.30 13.19 18.22
N SER A 439 -1.53 12.80 17.90
CA SER A 439 -2.71 13.14 18.72
C SER A 439 -2.76 12.29 20.01
N PRO A 440 -3.52 12.70 21.05
CA PRO A 440 -3.70 11.86 22.25
C PRO A 440 -4.31 10.47 21.96
N ALA A 441 -5.20 10.38 20.97
CA ALA A 441 -5.75 9.10 20.53
C ALA A 441 -4.68 8.23 19.85
N ALA A 442 -3.90 8.83 18.96
CA ALA A 442 -2.77 8.16 18.30
C ALA A 442 -1.70 7.71 19.29
N TRP A 443 -1.50 8.45 20.38
CA TRP A 443 -0.60 8.04 21.46
C TRP A 443 -0.99 6.69 22.08
N LYS A 444 -2.29 6.47 22.31
CA LYS A 444 -2.76 5.19 22.84
C LYS A 444 -2.45 4.04 21.87
N VAL A 445 -2.75 4.22 20.59
CA VAL A 445 -2.52 3.22 19.53
C VAL A 445 -1.02 2.96 19.36
N GLY A 446 -0.19 4.00 19.33
CA GLY A 446 1.27 3.88 19.20
C GLY A 446 1.94 3.15 20.38
N VAL A 447 1.45 3.37 21.61
CA VAL A 447 1.91 2.61 22.79
C VAL A 447 1.58 1.12 22.62
N GLU A 448 0.36 0.80 22.21
CA GLU A 448 -0.06 -0.58 21.98
C GLU A 448 0.69 -1.24 20.80
N LEU A 449 1.00 -0.50 19.73
CA LEU A 449 1.86 -0.99 18.63
C LEU A 449 3.24 -1.40 19.14
N ALA A 450 3.89 -0.51 19.89
CA ALA A 450 5.21 -0.76 20.46
C ALA A 450 5.20 -1.95 21.44
N ASP A 451 4.21 -2.02 22.34
CA ASP A 451 4.12 -3.13 23.30
C ASP A 451 3.86 -4.47 22.59
N ASN A 452 3.00 -4.50 21.56
CA ASN A 452 2.78 -5.71 20.76
C ASN A 452 4.03 -6.12 19.96
N LEU A 453 4.73 -5.16 19.36
CA LEU A 453 5.99 -5.40 18.65
C LEU A 453 7.04 -6.02 19.57
N LEU A 454 7.25 -5.43 20.75
CA LEU A 454 8.23 -5.93 21.71
C LEU A 454 7.80 -7.28 22.32
N ALA A 455 6.52 -7.48 22.60
CA ALA A 455 6.01 -8.76 23.07
C ALA A 455 6.18 -9.87 22.03
N ARG A 456 5.93 -9.56 20.75
CA ARG A 456 6.16 -10.49 19.64
C ARG A 456 7.64 -10.86 19.53
N TYR A 457 8.52 -9.86 19.47
CA TYR A 457 9.96 -10.10 19.39
C TYR A 457 10.47 -10.90 20.60
N LEU A 458 10.02 -10.57 21.81
CA LEU A 458 10.41 -11.30 23.04
C LEU A 458 9.93 -12.76 23.01
N SER A 459 8.76 -13.03 22.44
CA SER A 459 8.27 -14.41 22.24
C SER A 459 9.13 -15.19 21.26
N ASP A 460 9.57 -14.54 20.17
CA ASP A 460 10.33 -15.19 19.11
C ASP A 460 11.82 -15.37 19.47
N GLU A 461 12.44 -14.39 20.13
CA GLU A 461 13.90 -14.31 20.36
C GLU A 461 14.32 -14.42 21.84
N GLY A 462 13.39 -14.29 22.79
CA GLY A 462 13.67 -14.41 24.23
C GLY A 462 14.40 -13.22 24.86
N CYS A 463 14.68 -12.15 24.09
CA CYS A 463 15.23 -10.88 24.58
C CYS A 463 14.51 -9.68 23.95
N TYR A 464 14.80 -8.46 24.40
CA TYR A 464 14.38 -7.23 23.70
C TYR A 464 15.30 -6.96 22.50
N PRO A 465 14.77 -6.44 21.39
CA PRO A 465 15.62 -5.96 20.30
C PRO A 465 16.40 -4.72 20.78
N GLU A 466 17.67 -4.60 20.41
CA GLU A 466 18.43 -3.39 20.72
C GLU A 466 18.23 -2.31 19.64
N ASN A 467 18.09 -2.72 18.37
CA ASN A 467 17.93 -1.83 17.22
C ASN A 467 16.73 -2.18 16.35
N ILE A 468 15.77 -1.25 16.23
CA ILE A 468 14.58 -1.38 15.39
C ILE A 468 14.67 -0.42 14.19
N GLY A 469 14.46 -0.94 12.99
CA GLY A 469 14.28 -0.14 11.78
C GLY A 469 12.79 0.06 11.50
N ILE A 470 12.31 1.31 11.40
CA ILE A 470 10.88 1.59 11.12
C ILE A 470 10.74 2.45 9.84
N ILE A 471 9.88 2.00 8.93
CA ILE A 471 9.50 2.75 7.73
C ILE A 471 8.35 3.69 8.03
N ILE A 472 8.51 4.99 7.69
CA ILE A 472 7.50 6.03 7.96
C ILE A 472 7.04 6.71 6.67
N TRP A 473 5.73 6.61 6.42
CA TRP A 473 5.07 7.27 5.30
C TRP A 473 4.20 8.43 5.75
N GLY A 474 4.18 9.50 4.93
CA GLY A 474 3.31 10.64 5.20
C GLY A 474 1.83 10.27 5.19
N THR A 475 1.41 9.35 4.31
CA THR A 475 -0.01 8.99 4.16
C THR A 475 -0.58 8.31 5.42
N GLY A 476 0.14 7.35 6.01
CA GLY A 476 -0.27 6.67 7.25
C GLY A 476 -0.37 7.66 8.41
N VAL A 477 0.63 8.54 8.56
CA VAL A 477 0.64 9.59 9.60
C VAL A 477 -0.54 10.56 9.45
N MET A 478 -0.94 10.90 8.23
CA MET A 478 -2.13 11.73 7.98
C MET A 478 -3.44 11.01 8.32
N ARG A 479 -3.57 9.71 7.98
CA ARG A 479 -4.77 8.93 8.28
C ARG A 479 -4.97 8.71 9.77
N THR A 480 -3.89 8.41 10.49
CA THR A 480 -3.96 8.03 11.91
C THR A 480 -3.77 9.20 12.86
N LYS A 481 -3.30 10.35 12.37
CA LYS A 481 -2.83 11.46 13.20
C LYS A 481 -1.62 11.07 14.07
N GLY A 482 -0.80 10.13 13.59
CA GLY A 482 0.55 9.85 14.10
C GLY A 482 0.72 8.59 14.94
N ASP A 483 0.03 7.49 14.63
CA ASP A 483 0.22 6.21 15.36
C ASP A 483 1.70 5.77 15.33
N ASP A 484 2.32 5.73 14.14
CA ASP A 484 3.75 5.39 13.98
C ASP A 484 4.67 6.35 14.76
N ILE A 485 4.31 7.63 14.84
CA ILE A 485 5.12 8.64 15.54
C ILE A 485 5.05 8.42 17.06
N ALA A 486 3.86 8.08 17.56
CA ALA A 486 3.67 7.71 18.95
C ALA A 486 4.43 6.42 19.31
N GLU A 487 4.39 5.41 18.44
CA GLU A 487 5.16 4.16 18.59
C GLU A 487 6.66 4.46 18.75
N ILE A 488 7.24 5.26 17.83
CA ILE A 488 8.66 5.63 17.87
C ILE A 488 9.02 6.33 19.18
N LEU A 489 8.25 7.36 19.56
CA LEU A 489 8.51 8.12 20.78
C LEU A 489 8.47 7.20 22.01
N TYR A 490 7.47 6.32 22.08
CA TYR A 490 7.33 5.40 23.19
C TYR A 490 8.45 4.34 23.22
N LEU A 491 8.89 3.80 22.09
CA LEU A 491 10.04 2.88 22.01
C LEU A 491 11.31 3.53 22.57
N LEU A 492 11.57 4.79 22.23
CA LEU A 492 12.65 5.62 22.80
C LEU A 492 12.45 5.94 24.30
N GLY A 493 11.24 5.72 24.83
CA GLY A 493 10.86 6.01 26.22
C GLY A 493 10.58 7.50 26.46
N VAL A 494 9.98 8.17 25.49
CA VAL A 494 9.63 9.59 25.52
C VAL A 494 8.16 9.74 25.19
N ARG A 495 7.45 10.69 25.82
CA ARG A 495 6.05 10.98 25.49
C ARG A 495 5.86 12.43 25.02
N PRO A 496 4.95 12.67 24.06
CA PRO A 496 4.57 14.02 23.67
C PRO A 496 3.82 14.72 24.81
N VAL A 497 3.94 16.05 24.83
CA VAL A 497 3.19 16.90 25.74
C VAL A 497 2.31 17.83 24.92
N TRP A 498 1.01 17.81 25.19
CA TRP A 498 0.03 18.59 24.44
C TRP A 498 -0.32 19.91 25.12
N GLN A 499 -0.73 20.88 24.31
CA GLN A 499 -1.45 22.08 24.75
C GLN A 499 -2.92 21.72 24.97
N PRO A 500 -3.50 21.93 26.16
CA PRO A 500 -4.89 21.56 26.44
C PRO A 500 -5.92 22.17 25.49
N GLU A 501 -5.70 23.41 25.04
CA GLU A 501 -6.68 24.17 24.27
C GLU A 501 -6.66 23.84 22.77
N SER A 502 -5.47 23.61 22.21
CA SER A 502 -5.28 23.43 20.76
C SER A 502 -5.06 21.97 20.34
N GLY A 503 -4.74 21.09 21.29
CA GLY A 503 -4.30 19.72 21.00
C GLY A 503 -2.94 19.64 20.30
N ARG A 504 -2.25 20.78 20.10
CA ARG A 504 -0.91 20.80 19.48
C ARG A 504 0.15 20.26 20.44
N VAL A 505 1.14 19.58 19.88
CA VAL A 505 2.30 19.11 20.63
C VAL A 505 3.20 20.32 20.93
N LYS A 506 3.44 20.59 22.21
CA LYS A 506 4.33 21.69 22.67
C LYS A 506 5.76 21.23 22.96
N GLY A 507 5.99 19.92 23.02
CA GLY A 507 7.30 19.34 23.33
C GLY A 507 7.17 17.88 23.73
N ILE A 508 8.25 17.33 24.26
CA ILE A 508 8.38 15.93 24.67
C ILE A 508 8.96 15.85 26.09
N GLU A 509 8.65 14.78 26.81
CA GLU A 509 9.21 14.47 28.12
C GLU A 509 9.67 13.02 28.22
N VAL A 510 10.80 12.81 28.91
CA VAL A 510 11.34 11.47 29.13
C VAL A 510 10.46 10.72 30.12
N ILE A 511 10.06 9.50 29.77
CA ILE A 511 9.38 8.56 30.68
C ILE A 511 10.46 7.95 31.59
N PRO A 512 10.36 8.06 32.93
CA PRO A 512 11.29 7.40 33.84
C PRO A 512 11.31 5.88 33.66
N LEU A 513 12.47 5.24 33.87
CA LEU A 513 12.61 3.78 33.69
C LEU A 513 11.68 2.98 34.62
N GLU A 514 11.37 3.51 35.81
CA GLU A 514 10.43 2.88 36.76
C GLU A 514 9.00 2.82 36.21
N GLU A 515 8.64 3.79 35.36
CA GLU A 515 7.37 3.82 34.65
C GLU A 515 7.43 2.99 33.36
N LEU A 516 8.52 3.09 32.60
CA LEU A 516 8.71 2.41 31.31
C LEU A 516 8.82 0.88 31.48
N LYS A 517 9.44 0.39 32.56
CA LYS A 517 9.58 -1.04 32.93
C LYS A 517 10.25 -1.94 31.89
N ARG A 518 10.93 -1.35 30.91
CA ARG A 518 11.75 -2.01 29.90
C ARG A 518 12.90 -1.08 29.49
N PRO A 519 13.92 -1.60 28.81
CA PRO A 519 14.94 -0.75 28.20
C PRO A 519 14.36 0.24 27.17
N ARG A 520 15.05 1.36 27.00
CA ARG A 520 14.84 2.25 25.85
C ARG A 520 15.47 1.61 24.62
N ILE A 521 14.69 1.52 23.55
CA ILE A 521 15.08 0.84 22.33
C ILE A 521 15.71 1.84 21.36
N ASP A 522 16.78 1.46 20.67
CA ASP A 522 17.35 2.29 19.61
C ASP A 522 16.52 2.14 18.34
N VAL A 523 16.11 3.27 17.73
CA VAL A 523 15.19 3.27 16.59
C VAL A 523 15.81 4.04 15.42
N THR A 524 15.98 3.37 14.29
CA THR A 524 16.41 3.98 13.02
C THR A 524 15.20 4.11 12.08
N LEU A 525 14.98 5.31 11.57
CA LEU A 525 13.85 5.62 10.69
C LEU A 525 14.27 5.68 9.23
N ARG A 526 13.46 5.04 8.38
CA ARG A 526 13.40 5.31 6.95
C ARG A 526 12.16 6.17 6.66
N ILE A 527 12.34 7.47 6.47
CA ILE A 527 11.25 8.39 6.10
C ILE A 527 11.10 8.49 4.58
N SER A 528 9.86 8.48 4.09
CA SER A 528 9.55 8.83 2.69
C SER A 528 9.85 10.31 2.39
N GLY A 529 10.09 10.64 1.11
CA GLY A 529 10.25 12.03 0.67
C GLY A 529 8.99 12.88 0.94
N LEU A 530 7.81 12.27 0.83
CA LEU A 530 6.54 12.89 1.22
C LEU A 530 6.50 13.24 2.72
N PHE A 531 6.93 12.32 3.58
CA PHE A 531 6.96 12.58 5.03
C PHE A 531 7.88 13.76 5.36
N ARG A 532 9.09 13.79 4.77
CA ARG A 532 10.03 14.92 4.88
C ARG A 532 9.35 16.25 4.54
N ASP A 533 8.61 16.30 3.44
CA ASP A 533 8.00 17.54 2.93
C ASP A 533 6.77 17.98 3.74
N ALA A 534 6.02 17.02 4.28
CA ALA A 534 4.79 17.30 5.01
C ALA A 534 5.02 17.57 6.51
N PHE A 535 6.04 16.95 7.11
CA PHE A 535 6.22 16.89 8.56
C PHE A 535 7.64 17.24 9.05
N PRO A 536 8.24 18.36 8.62
CA PRO A 536 9.57 18.77 9.11
C PRO A 536 9.58 18.97 10.64
N ASN A 537 8.48 19.44 11.23
CA ASN A 537 8.35 19.61 12.68
C ASN A 537 8.39 18.27 13.44
N ILE A 538 7.93 17.17 12.83
CA ILE A 538 7.99 15.85 13.45
C ILE A 538 9.41 15.28 13.36
N VAL A 539 10.09 15.50 12.23
CA VAL A 539 11.52 15.17 12.08
C VAL A 539 12.34 15.84 13.19
N GLU A 540 12.14 17.14 13.41
CA GLU A 540 12.81 17.90 14.48
C GLU A 540 12.48 17.34 15.87
N MET A 541 11.22 16.98 16.13
CA MET A 541 10.80 16.44 17.43
C MET A 541 11.44 15.08 17.73
N ILE A 542 11.53 14.19 16.73
CA ILE A 542 12.16 12.88 16.91
C ILE A 542 13.67 13.03 17.09
N ASP A 543 14.31 13.92 16.34
CA ASP A 543 15.74 14.24 16.52
C ASP A 543 16.02 14.76 17.94
N GLU A 544 15.17 15.64 18.47
CA GLU A 544 15.24 16.11 19.86
C GLU A 544 15.06 14.96 20.86
N ALA A 545 14.16 14.02 20.59
CA ALA A 545 13.96 12.84 21.45
C ALA A 545 15.22 11.96 21.48
N VAL A 546 15.84 11.71 20.32
CA VAL A 546 17.08 10.95 20.19
C VAL A 546 18.22 11.64 20.94
N GLU A 547 18.46 12.94 20.71
CA GLU A 547 19.51 13.69 21.41
C GLU A 547 19.30 13.64 22.94
N ARG A 548 18.06 13.79 23.40
CA ARG A 548 17.75 13.81 24.84
C ARG A 548 17.96 12.45 25.50
N VAL A 549 17.56 11.36 24.85
CA VAL A 549 17.68 10.00 25.39
C VAL A 549 19.11 9.48 25.32
N ALA A 550 19.85 9.79 24.26
CA ALA A 550 21.21 9.29 24.03
C ALA A 550 22.22 9.73 25.10
N PHE A 551 21.95 10.82 25.84
CA PHE A 551 22.85 11.38 26.84
C PHE A 551 22.29 11.34 28.27
N LEU A 552 21.27 10.51 28.53
CA LEU A 552 20.83 10.21 29.89
C LEU A 552 21.90 9.38 30.63
N ASP A 553 22.06 9.63 31.92
CA ASP A 553 22.92 8.84 32.81
C ASP A 553 22.17 7.57 33.26
N GLU A 554 22.05 6.62 32.34
CA GLU A 554 21.35 5.34 32.52
C GLU A 554 22.27 4.16 32.19
N PRO A 555 22.08 2.98 32.82
CA PRO A 555 22.88 1.81 32.50
C PRO A 555 22.71 1.36 31.03
N PRO A 556 23.78 0.89 30.35
CA PRO A 556 23.72 0.48 28.93
C PRO A 556 22.68 -0.62 28.62
N GLU A 557 22.38 -1.48 29.58
CA GLU A 557 21.37 -2.54 29.47
C GLU A 557 19.92 -2.04 29.62
N GLN A 558 19.73 -0.78 30.03
CA GLN A 558 18.43 -0.12 30.14
C GLN A 558 18.24 0.99 29.09
N ASN A 559 19.29 1.37 28.37
CA ASN A 559 19.22 2.40 27.32
C ASN A 559 20.14 2.02 26.14
N PHE A 560 19.58 1.30 25.18
CA PHE A 560 20.32 0.80 24.01
C PHE A 560 20.75 1.95 23.09
N LEU A 561 19.95 3.01 22.97
CA LEU A 561 20.34 4.20 22.21
C LEU A 561 21.61 4.86 22.80
N ALA A 562 21.65 5.11 24.11
CA ALA A 562 22.82 5.70 24.76
C ALA A 562 24.06 4.80 24.65
N LYS A 563 23.87 3.47 24.82
CA LYS A 563 24.91 2.45 24.61
C LYS A 563 25.54 2.57 23.21
N HIS A 564 24.72 2.61 22.16
CA HIS A 564 25.20 2.68 20.77
C HIS A 564 25.82 4.03 20.43
N VAL A 565 25.19 5.13 20.82
CA VAL A 565 25.72 6.48 20.57
C VAL A 565 27.08 6.66 21.23
N GLN A 566 27.27 6.20 22.47
CA GLN A 566 28.55 6.31 23.16
C GLN A 566 29.65 5.48 22.48
N LYS A 567 29.32 4.29 21.99
CA LYS A 567 30.23 3.47 21.17
C LYS A 567 30.61 4.20 19.88
N ASP A 568 29.64 4.70 19.12
CA ASP A 568 29.88 5.40 17.85
C ASP A 568 30.75 6.65 18.01
N ILE A 569 30.53 7.42 19.08
CA ILE A 569 31.38 8.58 19.42
C ILE A 569 32.82 8.13 19.64
N THR A 570 33.01 7.04 20.38
CA THR A 570 34.33 6.52 20.72
C THR A 570 35.06 6.06 19.45
N ASP A 571 34.40 5.24 18.63
CA ASP A 571 34.93 4.74 17.37
C ASP A 571 35.28 5.88 16.39
N LYS A 572 34.43 6.92 16.28
CA LYS A 572 34.69 8.09 15.42
C LYS A 572 35.85 8.96 15.91
N VAL A 573 35.96 9.19 17.22
CA VAL A 573 37.10 9.94 17.78
C VAL A 573 38.41 9.18 17.56
N GLU A 574 38.40 7.85 17.68
CA GLU A 574 39.57 7.01 17.35
C GLU A 574 39.93 7.06 15.86
N GLN A 575 38.94 7.24 14.98
CA GLN A 575 39.13 7.48 13.54
C GLN A 575 39.57 8.92 13.21
N GLY A 576 39.74 9.79 14.21
CA GLY A 576 40.26 11.15 14.06
C GLY A 576 39.21 12.23 13.79
N PHE A 577 37.92 11.92 13.95
CA PHE A 577 36.87 12.94 13.90
C PHE A 577 36.92 13.83 15.15
N ASP A 578 36.57 15.11 14.98
CA ASP A 578 36.37 16.01 16.12
C ASP A 578 35.20 15.52 17.00
N LEU A 579 35.27 15.76 18.31
CA LEU A 579 34.27 15.29 19.27
C LEU A 579 32.87 15.85 18.97
N GLU A 580 32.74 17.11 18.53
CA GLU A 580 31.44 17.70 18.21
C GLU A 580 30.83 17.01 16.99
N GLN A 581 31.62 16.81 15.93
CA GLN A 581 31.18 16.09 14.74
C GLN A 581 30.85 14.63 15.05
N ALA A 582 31.67 13.96 15.88
CA ALA A 582 31.43 12.58 16.28
C ALA A 582 30.11 12.43 17.05
N ARG A 583 29.83 13.35 18.00
CA ARG A 583 28.56 13.39 18.75
C ARG A 583 27.37 13.61 17.84
N GLU A 584 27.48 14.54 16.90
CA GLU A 584 26.40 14.87 15.98
C GLU A 584 26.07 13.66 15.08
N GLU A 585 27.07 13.09 14.40
CA GLU A 585 26.86 11.96 13.49
C GLU A 585 26.45 10.68 14.20
N ALA A 586 26.90 10.46 15.44
CA ALA A 586 26.46 9.32 16.24
C ALA A 586 24.95 9.36 16.55
N CYS A 587 24.35 10.54 16.66
CA CYS A 587 22.92 10.71 16.93
C CYS A 587 22.02 10.55 15.69
N TYR A 588 22.57 10.47 14.48
CA TYR A 588 21.72 10.33 13.29
C TYR A 588 20.94 9.01 13.31
N ARG A 589 19.61 9.14 13.35
CA ARG A 589 18.63 8.05 13.29
C ARG A 589 17.54 8.25 12.26
N ILE A 590 17.44 9.41 11.62
CA ILE A 590 16.38 9.71 10.64
C ILE A 590 16.99 9.79 9.25
N PHE A 591 16.69 8.81 8.40
CA PHE A 591 17.22 8.70 7.04
C PHE A 591 16.10 8.77 6.00
N GLY A 592 16.27 9.59 4.96
CA GLY A 592 15.20 9.90 4.01
C GLY A 592 15.66 9.93 2.55
N CYS A 593 14.75 10.23 1.64
CA CYS A 593 15.09 10.41 0.22
C CYS A 593 16.07 11.59 0.04
N LYS A 594 16.84 11.61 -1.05
CA LYS A 594 17.63 12.80 -1.46
C LYS A 594 16.72 14.05 -1.46
N PRO A 595 17.15 15.22 -0.96
CA PRO A 595 16.37 16.45 -1.05
C PRO A 595 15.89 16.71 -2.48
N GLY A 596 14.58 16.84 -2.62
CA GLY A 596 13.91 17.07 -3.91
C GLY A 596 13.72 15.84 -4.80
N ALA A 597 14.09 14.65 -4.33
CA ALA A 597 13.72 13.35 -4.90
C ALA A 597 12.81 12.55 -3.96
N TYR A 598 12.27 11.45 -4.47
CA TYR A 598 11.23 10.61 -3.84
C TYR A 598 11.46 9.14 -4.20
N GLY A 599 10.85 8.20 -3.46
CA GLY A 599 11.01 6.77 -3.69
C GLY A 599 12.23 6.15 -2.99
N ALA A 600 12.36 4.83 -3.14
CA ALA A 600 13.48 4.06 -2.60
C ALA A 600 14.33 3.38 -3.70
N GLY A 601 13.96 3.51 -4.97
CA GLY A 601 14.69 2.99 -6.14
C GLY A 601 14.61 1.47 -6.33
N VAL A 602 14.18 0.72 -5.30
CA VAL A 602 14.10 -0.75 -5.34
C VAL A 602 13.02 -1.21 -6.32
N SER A 603 11.82 -0.61 -6.31
CA SER A 603 10.78 -0.94 -7.31
C SER A 603 11.22 -0.60 -8.73
N ASP A 604 11.82 0.59 -8.95
CA ASP A 604 12.37 0.96 -10.25
C ASP A 604 13.39 -0.07 -10.76
N LEU A 605 14.24 -0.60 -9.88
CA LEU A 605 15.27 -1.58 -10.23
C LEU A 605 14.66 -2.95 -10.62
N ILE A 606 13.64 -3.38 -9.88
CA ILE A 606 12.91 -4.62 -10.11
C ILE A 606 12.12 -4.55 -11.43
N ASP A 607 11.45 -3.43 -11.69
CA ASP A 607 10.71 -3.18 -12.93
C ASP A 607 11.65 -3.14 -14.15
N ALA A 608 12.86 -2.59 -13.99
CA ALA A 608 13.87 -2.56 -15.04
C ALA A 608 14.61 -3.90 -15.24
N GLN A 609 14.33 -4.92 -14.40
CA GLN A 609 15.02 -6.22 -14.37
C GLN A 609 16.56 -6.11 -14.21
N ASN A 610 17.07 -4.95 -13.83
CA ASN A 610 18.49 -4.59 -13.88
C ASN A 610 19.19 -4.83 -12.54
N TRP A 611 19.03 -6.03 -11.99
CA TRP A 611 19.64 -6.45 -10.72
C TRP A 611 19.99 -7.94 -10.77
N ARG A 612 20.95 -8.36 -9.95
CA ARG A 612 21.42 -9.75 -9.90
C ARG A 612 21.18 -10.41 -8.55
N ASP A 613 21.44 -9.69 -7.47
CA ASP A 613 21.40 -10.22 -6.11
C ASP A 613 20.97 -9.15 -5.10
N GLU A 614 20.91 -9.52 -3.83
CA GLU A 614 20.53 -8.62 -2.73
C GLU A 614 21.52 -7.46 -2.53
N GLN A 615 22.77 -7.56 -3.00
CA GLN A 615 23.74 -6.46 -2.90
C GLN A 615 23.35 -5.30 -3.79
N ASP A 616 22.85 -5.59 -5.00
CA ASP A 616 22.31 -4.56 -5.90
C ASP A 616 21.15 -3.82 -5.23
N LEU A 617 20.19 -4.57 -4.68
CA LEU A 617 19.00 -4.02 -3.99
C LEU A 617 19.40 -3.17 -2.78
N GLY A 618 20.29 -3.69 -1.93
CA GLY A 618 20.80 -2.98 -0.76
C GLY A 618 21.57 -1.70 -1.13
N GLN A 619 22.38 -1.74 -2.18
CA GLN A 619 23.15 -0.59 -2.63
C GLN A 619 22.24 0.51 -3.19
N VAL A 620 21.25 0.16 -4.00
CA VAL A 620 20.24 1.12 -4.50
C VAL A 620 19.47 1.73 -3.34
N TYR A 621 19.02 0.91 -2.38
CA TYR A 621 18.33 1.40 -1.19
C TYR A 621 19.15 2.44 -0.41
N VAL A 622 20.47 2.24 -0.28
CA VAL A 622 21.39 3.21 0.35
C VAL A 622 21.58 4.45 -0.51
N VAL A 623 21.70 4.34 -1.84
CA VAL A 623 21.84 5.50 -2.74
C VAL A 623 20.63 6.41 -2.67
N TRP A 624 19.43 5.84 -2.59
CA TRP A 624 18.18 6.57 -2.50
C TRP A 624 17.84 6.99 -1.08
N GLY A 625 18.50 6.42 -0.07
CA GLY A 625 18.13 6.61 1.33
C GLY A 625 19.18 7.12 2.30
N GLY A 626 20.44 7.19 1.89
CA GLY A 626 21.59 7.58 2.71
C GLY A 626 21.69 9.08 3.02
N TYR A 627 20.57 9.74 3.30
CA TYR A 627 20.49 11.17 3.61
C TYR A 627 19.91 11.36 5.00
N ALA A 628 20.72 11.89 5.92
CA ALA A 628 20.30 12.16 7.29
C ALA A 628 19.49 13.46 7.39
N TYR A 629 18.44 13.40 8.21
CA TYR A 629 17.54 14.51 8.53
C TYR A 629 17.50 14.74 10.04
N GLY A 630 17.31 15.98 10.44
CA GLY A 630 17.21 16.38 11.85
C GLY A 630 17.11 17.90 11.96
N LYS A 631 17.15 18.42 13.17
CA LYS A 631 17.02 19.86 13.45
C LYS A 631 18.12 20.70 12.82
N LYS A 632 19.33 20.16 12.73
CA LYS A 632 20.51 20.82 12.14
C LYS A 632 20.76 20.42 10.69
N GLN A 633 20.12 19.35 10.21
CA GLN A 633 20.48 18.67 8.96
C GLN A 633 19.27 18.48 8.05
N TYR A 634 19.41 18.90 6.80
CA TYR A 634 18.39 18.72 5.77
C TYR A 634 18.95 17.89 4.61
N GLY A 635 18.98 16.57 4.81
CA GLY A 635 19.48 15.61 3.82
C GLY A 635 21.00 15.58 3.69
N LYS A 636 21.72 15.54 4.82
CA LYS A 636 23.19 15.38 4.83
C LYS A 636 23.55 14.02 4.25
N VAL A 637 24.44 13.99 3.25
CA VAL A 637 24.83 12.76 2.54
C VAL A 637 25.74 11.91 3.44
N VAL A 638 25.24 10.77 3.92
CA VAL A 638 25.94 9.85 4.83
C VAL A 638 25.65 8.36 4.51
N PRO A 639 25.86 7.91 3.26
CA PRO A 639 25.49 6.55 2.83
C PRO A 639 26.18 5.45 3.64
N GLU A 640 27.47 5.61 3.96
CA GLU A 640 28.21 4.61 4.77
C GLU A 640 27.67 4.50 6.20
N LEU A 641 27.22 5.61 6.79
CA LEU A 641 26.60 5.58 8.11
C LEU A 641 25.22 4.92 8.05
N PHE A 642 24.44 5.17 7.00
CA PHE A 642 23.15 4.52 6.82
C PHE A 642 23.31 3.02 6.63
N LYS A 643 24.26 2.60 5.79
CA LYS A 643 24.68 1.21 5.62
C LYS A 643 25.08 0.57 6.96
N TYR A 644 25.86 1.28 7.77
CA TYR A 644 26.21 0.82 9.11
C TYR A 644 24.98 0.64 10.00
N ARG A 645 24.04 1.60 10.04
CA ARG A 645 22.81 1.47 10.83
C ARG A 645 21.97 0.27 10.39
N LEU A 646 21.83 0.06 9.08
CA LEU A 646 21.13 -1.10 8.53
C LEU A 646 21.79 -2.41 8.98
N SER A 647 23.13 -2.52 8.97
CA SER A 647 23.79 -3.76 9.41
C SER A 647 23.66 -4.05 10.91
N GLN A 648 23.23 -3.07 11.72
CA GLN A 648 22.98 -3.25 13.16
C GLN A 648 21.53 -3.60 13.49
N LEU A 649 20.61 -3.62 12.52
CA LEU A 649 19.20 -3.86 12.81
C LEU A 649 18.94 -5.29 13.27
N ASP A 650 18.12 -5.42 14.31
CA ASP A 650 17.58 -6.69 14.78
C ASP A 650 16.23 -6.98 14.12
N VAL A 651 15.44 -5.92 13.89
CA VAL A 651 14.10 -6.02 13.31
C VAL A 651 13.79 -4.87 12.35
N ALA A 652 13.09 -5.19 11.25
CA ALA A 652 12.54 -4.24 10.28
C ALA A 652 11.00 -4.21 10.36
N VAL A 653 10.42 -3.02 10.54
CA VAL A 653 9.00 -2.85 10.84
C VAL A 653 8.33 -1.88 9.86
N LYS A 654 7.14 -2.29 9.37
CA LYS A 654 6.20 -1.41 8.68
C LYS A 654 4.79 -1.65 9.21
N ASN A 655 4.13 -0.60 9.66
CA ASN A 655 2.73 -0.72 10.09
C ASN A 655 1.74 -0.59 8.92
N VAL A 656 0.58 -1.21 9.07
CA VAL A 656 -0.60 -1.02 8.23
C VAL A 656 -1.74 -0.48 9.08
N ASP A 657 -2.44 0.52 8.58
CA ASP A 657 -3.45 1.27 9.36
C ASP A 657 -4.89 1.06 8.88
N ASN A 658 -5.11 0.33 7.79
CA ASN A 658 -6.44 -0.03 7.29
C ASN A 658 -6.35 -1.27 6.38
N ARG A 659 -7.51 -1.79 5.97
CA ARG A 659 -7.64 -2.95 5.06
C ARG A 659 -8.21 -2.59 3.69
N GLU A 660 -8.33 -1.30 3.36
CA GLU A 660 -8.83 -0.84 2.04
C GLU A 660 -7.82 -1.12 0.92
N TYR A 661 -6.57 -1.40 1.28
CA TYR A 661 -5.51 -1.95 0.45
C TYR A 661 -4.53 -2.73 1.35
N ASP A 662 -3.74 -3.62 0.76
CA ASP A 662 -2.81 -4.48 1.47
C ASP A 662 -1.36 -4.40 0.95
N MET A 663 -0.46 -5.18 1.56
CA MET A 663 0.96 -5.20 1.18
C MET A 663 1.21 -5.63 -0.27
N MET A 664 0.25 -6.33 -0.88
CA MET A 664 0.28 -6.82 -2.26
C MET A 664 -0.53 -5.93 -3.21
N ASP A 665 -0.79 -4.66 -2.84
CA ASP A 665 -1.49 -3.67 -3.69
C ASP A 665 -0.61 -2.48 -4.11
N SER A 666 0.60 -2.35 -3.57
CA SER A 666 1.46 -1.21 -3.81
C SER A 666 2.94 -1.61 -3.76
N ASP A 667 3.71 -1.15 -4.74
CA ASP A 667 5.15 -1.39 -4.82
C ASP A 667 5.93 -0.70 -3.69
N ASP A 668 5.43 0.43 -3.19
CA ASP A 668 5.98 1.13 -2.02
C ASP A 668 6.26 0.17 -0.84
N PHE A 669 5.39 -0.81 -0.59
CA PHE A 669 5.57 -1.74 0.51
C PHE A 669 6.87 -2.55 0.39
N TYR A 670 7.04 -3.31 -0.69
CA TYR A 670 8.28 -4.07 -0.88
C TYR A 670 9.45 -3.14 -1.17
N SER A 671 9.24 -1.98 -1.80
CA SER A 671 10.33 -1.05 -2.12
C SER A 671 10.94 -0.41 -0.87
N TYR A 672 10.13 -0.15 0.17
CA TYR A 672 10.60 0.42 1.43
C TYR A 672 10.88 -0.65 2.49
N HIS A 673 9.91 -1.51 2.81
CA HIS A 673 10.04 -2.51 3.87
C HIS A 673 10.87 -3.70 3.41
N GLY A 674 10.51 -4.30 2.28
CA GLY A 674 11.34 -5.29 1.61
C GLY A 674 12.74 -4.76 1.31
N GLY A 675 12.86 -3.54 0.78
CA GLY A 675 14.14 -2.89 0.51
C GLY A 675 15.02 -2.75 1.76
N MET A 676 14.43 -2.46 2.92
CA MET A 676 15.14 -2.46 4.20
C MET A 676 15.62 -3.88 4.55
N ILE A 677 14.76 -4.90 4.42
CA ILE A 677 15.10 -6.31 4.69
C ILE A 677 16.26 -6.75 3.79
N ALA A 678 16.16 -6.53 2.48
CA ALA A 678 17.22 -6.82 1.51
C ALA A 678 18.53 -6.11 1.84
N ALA A 679 18.47 -4.83 2.24
CA ALA A 679 19.66 -4.08 2.61
C ALA A 679 20.31 -4.60 3.90
N VAL A 680 19.52 -4.98 4.90
CA VAL A 680 20.04 -5.63 6.11
C VAL A 680 20.70 -6.96 5.74
N ARG A 681 20.01 -7.82 4.96
CA ARG A 681 20.56 -9.10 4.48
C ARG A 681 21.88 -8.89 3.74
N ALA A 682 21.95 -7.92 2.84
CA ALA A 682 23.16 -7.59 2.09
C ALA A 682 24.33 -7.16 2.97
N PHE A 683 24.09 -6.39 4.03
CA PHE A 683 25.18 -5.78 4.82
C PHE A 683 25.50 -6.50 6.13
N LYS A 684 24.55 -7.26 6.68
CA LYS A 684 24.70 -8.07 7.89
C LYS A 684 25.05 -9.53 7.55
N GLY A 685 24.59 -10.02 6.40
CA GLY A 685 24.77 -11.40 5.95
C GLY A 685 23.65 -12.37 6.36
N GLU A 686 22.63 -11.88 7.06
CA GLU A 686 21.45 -12.64 7.50
C GLU A 686 20.19 -11.75 7.46
N ASN A 687 19.02 -12.37 7.32
CA ASN A 687 17.75 -11.65 7.38
C ASN A 687 17.50 -11.10 8.80
N PRO A 688 17.03 -9.84 8.96
CA PRO A 688 16.49 -9.39 10.23
C PRO A 688 15.16 -10.09 10.51
N GLN A 689 14.70 -10.05 11.76
CA GLN A 689 13.27 -10.25 12.00
C GLN A 689 12.49 -9.17 11.26
N ALA A 690 11.33 -9.51 10.71
CA ALA A 690 10.55 -8.57 9.90
C ALA A 690 9.09 -8.64 10.28
N TYR A 691 8.54 -7.56 10.83
CA TYR A 691 7.17 -7.53 11.35
C TYR A 691 6.31 -6.46 10.69
N ILE A 692 5.01 -6.72 10.66
CA ILE A 692 3.97 -5.77 10.29
C ILE A 692 3.05 -5.57 11.49
N GLY A 693 2.97 -4.32 11.97
CA GLY A 693 1.99 -3.89 12.96
C GLY A 693 0.68 -3.51 12.28
N ASP A 694 -0.38 -4.26 12.52
CA ASP A 694 -1.72 -4.00 12.02
C ASP A 694 -2.54 -3.22 13.04
N SER A 695 -2.79 -1.94 12.72
CA SER A 695 -3.65 -1.02 13.46
C SER A 695 -4.91 -0.65 12.67
N SER A 696 -5.34 -1.50 11.73
CA SER A 696 -6.61 -1.33 11.01
C SER A 696 -7.84 -1.35 11.93
N ASP A 697 -7.75 -2.06 13.05
CA ASP A 697 -8.62 -1.92 14.21
C ASP A 697 -7.82 -1.24 15.34
N PRO A 698 -8.04 0.06 15.61
CA PRO A 698 -7.29 0.81 16.62
C PRO A 698 -7.45 0.31 18.05
N GLU A 699 -8.43 -0.54 18.32
CA GLU A 699 -8.64 -1.14 19.65
C GLU A 699 -8.01 -2.53 19.78
N ARG A 700 -7.59 -3.15 18.66
CA ARG A 700 -7.20 -4.57 18.57
C ARG A 700 -6.00 -4.75 17.65
N ILE A 701 -4.88 -4.19 18.08
CA ILE A 701 -3.62 -4.21 17.34
C ILE A 701 -3.06 -5.63 17.26
N LYS A 702 -2.49 -5.97 16.11
CA LYS A 702 -1.82 -7.27 15.88
C LYS A 702 -0.44 -7.06 15.31
N THR A 703 0.48 -7.97 15.63
CA THR A 703 1.82 -8.01 15.01
C THR A 703 2.05 -9.37 14.39
N ARG A 704 2.20 -9.40 13.06
CA ARG A 704 2.57 -10.59 12.29
C ARG A 704 3.99 -10.48 11.76
N SER A 705 4.63 -11.61 11.51
CA SER A 705 5.80 -11.61 10.63
C SER A 705 5.39 -11.19 9.22
N THR A 706 6.33 -10.64 8.47
CA THR A 706 6.09 -10.22 7.08
C THR A 706 5.66 -11.41 6.21
N ALA A 707 6.23 -12.59 6.48
CA ALA A 707 5.83 -13.84 5.83
C ALA A 707 4.42 -14.31 6.25
N GLU A 708 4.06 -14.19 7.53
CA GLU A 708 2.69 -14.51 8.01
C GLU A 708 1.66 -13.59 7.35
N GLU A 709 1.93 -12.29 7.26
CA GLU A 709 1.04 -11.33 6.59
C GLU A 709 0.97 -11.60 5.08
N ALA A 710 2.10 -11.92 4.43
CA ALA A 710 2.12 -12.28 3.02
C ALA A 710 1.21 -13.49 2.74
N LYS A 711 1.34 -14.57 3.52
CA LYS A 711 0.47 -15.77 3.42
C LYS A 711 -0.99 -15.44 3.71
N HIS A 712 -1.24 -14.63 4.74
CA HIS A 712 -2.60 -14.19 5.09
C HIS A 712 -3.27 -13.45 3.93
N VAL A 713 -2.60 -12.46 3.35
CA VAL A 713 -3.10 -11.69 2.19
C VAL A 713 -3.21 -12.58 0.95
N PHE A 714 -2.26 -13.49 0.75
CA PHE A 714 -2.26 -14.44 -0.35
C PHE A 714 -3.53 -15.29 -0.38
N ARG A 715 -3.95 -15.83 0.77
CA ARG A 715 -5.20 -16.60 0.88
C ARG A 715 -6.44 -15.71 0.93
N ALA A 716 -6.43 -14.64 1.72
CA ALA A 716 -7.61 -13.79 1.88
C ALA A 716 -8.03 -13.11 0.57
N ARG A 717 -7.07 -12.77 -0.31
CA ARG A 717 -7.33 -12.02 -1.55
C ARG A 717 -6.78 -12.69 -2.81
N LEU A 718 -5.49 -12.99 -2.89
CA LEU A 718 -4.86 -13.35 -4.18
C LEU A 718 -5.36 -14.68 -4.73
N LEU A 719 -5.74 -15.64 -3.89
CA LEU A 719 -6.32 -16.89 -4.35
C LEU A 719 -7.86 -16.89 -4.29
N ASN A 720 -8.47 -15.80 -3.84
CA ASN A 720 -9.89 -15.75 -3.52
C ASN A 720 -10.74 -15.51 -4.78
N PRO A 721 -11.61 -16.47 -5.17
CA PRO A 721 -12.47 -16.31 -6.33
C PRO A 721 -13.39 -15.09 -6.25
N LYS A 722 -13.84 -14.69 -5.05
CA LYS A 722 -14.69 -13.50 -4.86
C LYS A 722 -13.95 -12.24 -5.31
N TRP A 723 -12.66 -12.12 -4.94
CA TRP A 723 -11.81 -11.02 -5.41
C TRP A 723 -11.54 -11.11 -6.92
N ILE A 724 -11.16 -12.28 -7.41
CA ILE A 724 -10.86 -12.51 -8.83
C ILE A 724 -12.05 -12.14 -9.72
N HIS A 725 -13.25 -12.66 -9.42
CA HIS A 725 -14.47 -12.32 -10.13
C HIS A 725 -14.82 -10.84 -10.00
N SER A 726 -14.53 -10.22 -8.86
CA SER A 726 -14.73 -8.79 -8.70
C SER A 726 -13.86 -7.97 -9.65
N MET A 727 -12.60 -8.37 -9.87
CA MET A 727 -11.71 -7.73 -10.84
C MET A 727 -12.19 -7.98 -12.28
N GLN A 728 -12.68 -9.18 -12.58
CA GLN A 728 -13.17 -9.53 -13.91
C GLN A 728 -14.29 -8.59 -14.41
N ARG A 729 -15.13 -8.06 -13.51
CA ARG A 729 -16.16 -7.07 -13.84
C ARG A 729 -15.61 -5.75 -14.39
N HIS A 730 -14.31 -5.47 -14.21
CA HIS A 730 -13.65 -4.23 -14.64
C HIS A 730 -12.74 -4.40 -15.86
N GLY A 731 -12.85 -5.53 -16.58
CA GLY A 731 -12.21 -5.76 -17.88
C GLY A 731 -10.71 -5.41 -17.88
N TYR A 732 -10.30 -4.49 -18.77
CA TYR A 732 -8.90 -4.10 -18.98
C TYR A 732 -8.16 -3.72 -17.68
N LYS A 733 -8.78 -2.91 -16.82
CA LYS A 733 -8.14 -2.44 -15.58
C LYS A 733 -8.11 -3.54 -14.51
N GLY A 734 -9.14 -4.37 -14.44
CA GLY A 734 -9.15 -5.54 -13.57
C GLY A 734 -8.03 -6.53 -13.92
N ALA A 735 -7.84 -6.80 -15.21
CA ALA A 735 -6.74 -7.63 -15.70
C ALA A 735 -5.36 -7.03 -15.39
N ALA A 736 -5.22 -5.70 -15.55
CA ALA A 736 -4.00 -5.00 -15.18
C ALA A 736 -3.69 -5.12 -13.68
N ASP A 737 -4.69 -5.03 -12.79
CA ASP A 737 -4.49 -5.14 -11.35
C ASP A 737 -4.17 -6.58 -10.90
N ILE A 738 -4.72 -7.59 -11.58
CA ILE A 738 -4.30 -8.99 -11.40
C ILE A 738 -2.84 -9.15 -11.78
N SER A 739 -2.43 -8.65 -12.95
CA SER A 739 -1.03 -8.73 -13.40
C SER A 739 -0.08 -8.01 -12.44
N ARG A 740 -0.40 -6.79 -12.00
CA ARG A 740 0.40 -6.05 -11.01
C ARG A 740 0.46 -6.74 -9.65
N THR A 741 -0.57 -7.47 -9.25
CA THR A 741 -0.54 -8.28 -8.03
C THR A 741 0.56 -9.34 -8.08
N VAL A 742 0.82 -9.94 -9.24
CA VAL A 742 1.94 -10.87 -9.45
C VAL A 742 3.29 -10.14 -9.41
N ASP A 743 3.38 -8.93 -9.99
CA ASP A 743 4.58 -8.09 -9.85
C ASP A 743 4.87 -7.74 -8.39
N PHE A 744 3.86 -7.40 -7.59
CA PHE A 744 4.01 -7.09 -6.17
C PHE A 744 4.45 -8.31 -5.36
N ALA A 745 3.87 -9.49 -5.64
CA ALA A 745 4.31 -10.74 -5.04
C ALA A 745 5.78 -11.02 -5.37
N PHE A 746 6.16 -10.92 -6.64
CA PHE A 746 7.56 -11.05 -7.06
C PHE A 746 8.50 -10.06 -6.37
N GLY A 747 8.11 -8.78 -6.28
CA GLY A 747 8.92 -7.75 -5.62
C GLY A 747 9.13 -8.02 -4.14
N TRP A 748 8.10 -8.53 -3.45
CA TRP A 748 8.20 -8.98 -2.07
C TRP A 748 9.13 -10.17 -1.90
N ASP A 749 9.08 -11.14 -2.81
CA ASP A 749 9.99 -12.29 -2.73
C ASP A 749 11.44 -11.89 -3.01
N ALA A 750 11.67 -11.07 -4.04
CA ALA A 750 13.00 -10.57 -4.39
C ALA A 750 13.67 -9.81 -3.22
N THR A 751 12.86 -9.14 -2.39
CA THR A 751 13.36 -8.27 -1.32
C THR A 751 13.32 -8.91 0.06
N ALA A 752 12.41 -9.84 0.32
CA ALA A 752 12.15 -10.37 1.66
C ALA A 752 11.99 -11.89 1.72
N GLU A 753 12.07 -12.62 0.59
CA GLU A 753 12.00 -14.10 0.53
C GLU A 753 10.73 -14.65 1.21
N VAL A 754 9.58 -14.03 0.93
CA VAL A 754 8.30 -14.34 1.59
C VAL A 754 7.39 -15.25 0.77
N LEU A 755 7.73 -15.56 -0.49
CA LEU A 755 6.99 -16.54 -1.28
C LEU A 755 7.67 -17.91 -1.21
N GLU A 756 6.84 -18.94 -1.21
CA GLU A 756 7.26 -20.33 -1.32
C GLU A 756 6.84 -20.88 -2.70
N ASP A 757 7.47 -21.98 -3.15
CA ASP A 757 7.20 -22.56 -4.47
C ASP A 757 5.72 -22.85 -4.73
N TRP A 758 5.00 -23.32 -3.71
CA TRP A 758 3.56 -23.60 -3.82
C TRP A 758 2.75 -22.33 -4.09
N MET A 759 3.19 -21.17 -3.62
CA MET A 759 2.51 -19.89 -3.83
C MET A 759 2.66 -19.48 -5.31
N TYR A 760 3.87 -19.56 -5.86
CA TYR A 760 4.08 -19.33 -7.29
C TYR A 760 3.32 -20.32 -8.16
N GLU A 761 3.31 -21.61 -7.78
CA GLU A 761 2.54 -22.63 -8.47
C GLU A 761 1.04 -22.30 -8.50
N GLN A 762 0.48 -21.82 -7.39
CA GLN A 762 -0.93 -21.40 -7.33
C GLN A 762 -1.20 -20.14 -8.14
N LEU A 763 -0.28 -19.16 -8.16
CA LEU A 763 -0.40 -17.99 -9.03
C LEU A 763 -0.38 -18.40 -10.51
N ALA A 764 0.53 -19.28 -10.91
CA ALA A 764 0.60 -19.80 -12.27
C ALA A 764 -0.67 -20.56 -12.64
N LYS A 765 -1.14 -21.47 -11.78
CA LYS A 765 -2.39 -22.23 -12.01
C LYS A 765 -3.60 -21.31 -12.15
N LYS A 766 -3.84 -20.40 -11.21
CA LYS A 766 -5.05 -19.56 -11.22
C LYS A 766 -5.04 -18.47 -12.29
N TYR A 767 -3.87 -17.90 -12.62
CA TYR A 767 -3.81 -16.72 -13.48
C TYR A 767 -3.26 -16.93 -14.88
N ALA A 768 -2.37 -17.92 -15.07
CA ALA A 768 -1.77 -18.17 -16.38
C ALA A 768 -2.32 -19.44 -17.05
N LEU A 769 -2.51 -20.51 -16.29
CA LEU A 769 -2.81 -21.85 -16.82
C LEU A 769 -4.31 -22.20 -16.81
N ASP A 770 -5.11 -21.56 -15.97
CA ASP A 770 -6.56 -21.69 -15.98
C ASP A 770 -7.12 -21.20 -17.32
N GLU A 771 -7.80 -22.08 -18.06
CA GLU A 771 -8.25 -21.81 -19.43
C GLU A 771 -9.24 -20.63 -19.49
N GLU A 772 -10.18 -20.53 -18.54
CA GLU A 772 -11.17 -19.46 -18.52
C GLU A 772 -10.52 -18.10 -18.21
N MET A 773 -9.62 -18.05 -17.23
CA MET A 773 -8.85 -16.86 -16.92
C MET A 773 -7.96 -16.44 -18.09
N GLN A 774 -7.30 -17.41 -18.74
CA GLN A 774 -6.44 -17.16 -19.87
C GLN A 774 -7.23 -16.58 -21.05
N GLU A 775 -8.38 -17.16 -21.40
CA GLU A 775 -9.27 -16.64 -22.44
C GLU A 775 -9.76 -15.23 -22.12
N TRP A 776 -10.18 -14.99 -20.88
CA TRP A 776 -10.62 -13.67 -20.43
C TRP A 776 -9.50 -12.63 -20.52
N LEU A 777 -8.30 -12.93 -20.01
CA LEU A 777 -7.14 -12.04 -20.10
C LEU A 777 -6.74 -11.76 -21.56
N LYS A 778 -6.73 -12.80 -22.41
CA LYS A 778 -6.48 -12.68 -23.85
C LYS A 778 -7.48 -11.75 -24.54
N ASP A 779 -8.73 -11.73 -24.09
CA ASP A 779 -9.80 -10.88 -24.65
C ASP A 779 -9.69 -9.43 -24.15
N VAL A 780 -9.61 -9.22 -22.83
CA VAL A 780 -9.71 -7.87 -22.26
C VAL A 780 -8.39 -7.13 -22.15
N ASN A 781 -7.26 -7.83 -21.96
CA ASN A 781 -5.94 -7.22 -21.81
C ASN A 781 -4.79 -8.24 -22.02
N PRO A 782 -4.44 -8.58 -23.27
CA PRO A 782 -3.36 -9.55 -23.55
C PRO A 782 -1.98 -9.11 -23.04
N TYR A 783 -1.75 -7.80 -22.88
CA TYR A 783 -0.51 -7.27 -22.29
C TYR A 783 -0.37 -7.65 -20.81
N ALA A 784 -1.48 -7.72 -20.07
CA ALA A 784 -1.48 -8.14 -18.67
C ALA A 784 -1.11 -9.61 -18.52
N LEU A 785 -1.59 -10.48 -19.43
CA LEU A 785 -1.21 -11.90 -19.47
C LEU A 785 0.27 -12.06 -19.82
N GLN A 786 0.76 -11.33 -20.83
CA GLN A 786 2.18 -11.36 -21.21
C GLN A 786 3.08 -10.99 -20.02
N ASN A 787 2.80 -9.86 -19.36
CA ASN A 787 3.57 -9.38 -18.21
C ASN A 787 3.54 -10.39 -17.04
N LEU A 788 2.37 -10.96 -16.76
CA LEU A 788 2.21 -11.95 -15.69
C LEU A 788 3.08 -13.19 -15.95
N ILE A 789 3.07 -13.71 -17.18
CA ILE A 789 3.88 -14.88 -17.54
C ILE A 789 5.37 -14.53 -17.57
N GLU A 790 5.73 -13.36 -18.10
CA GLU A 790 7.10 -12.85 -18.07
C GLU A 790 7.65 -12.85 -16.64
N ARG A 791 6.86 -12.35 -15.69
CA ARG A 791 7.25 -12.29 -14.27
C ARG A 791 7.38 -13.66 -13.62
N LEU A 792 6.47 -14.58 -13.92
CA LEU A 792 6.56 -15.97 -13.45
C LEU A 792 7.81 -16.68 -14.00
N LEU A 793 8.11 -16.50 -15.28
CA LEU A 793 9.32 -17.05 -15.91
C LEU A 793 10.60 -16.40 -15.35
N GLU A 794 10.56 -15.11 -15.02
CA GLU A 794 11.66 -14.42 -14.37
C GLU A 794 11.94 -15.01 -12.97
N ALA A 795 10.90 -15.32 -12.18
CA ALA A 795 11.06 -15.98 -10.88
C ALA A 795 11.79 -17.32 -11.01
N ILE A 796 11.42 -18.13 -12.01
CA ILE A 796 12.11 -19.39 -12.31
C ILE A 796 13.56 -19.14 -12.72
N GLN A 797 13.80 -18.16 -13.59
CA GLN A 797 15.14 -17.83 -14.07
C GLN A 797 16.07 -17.38 -12.94
N ARG A 798 15.54 -16.67 -11.95
CA ARG A 798 16.29 -16.17 -10.78
C ARG A 798 16.43 -17.21 -9.66
N GLY A 799 15.80 -18.37 -9.77
CA GLY A 799 15.82 -19.40 -8.73
C GLY A 799 14.95 -19.07 -7.52
N MET A 800 14.02 -18.14 -7.68
CA MET A 800 13.00 -17.78 -6.67
C MET A 800 11.84 -18.77 -6.68
N TRP A 801 11.64 -19.47 -7.80
CA TRP A 801 10.63 -20.50 -7.95
C TRP A 801 11.18 -21.75 -8.65
N GLU A 802 11.13 -22.89 -7.96
CA GLU A 802 11.44 -24.21 -8.53
C GLU A 802 10.20 -24.84 -9.18
N ALA A 803 9.83 -24.36 -10.38
CA ALA A 803 8.70 -24.91 -11.12
C ALA A 803 8.97 -26.30 -11.73
N GLU A 804 7.94 -27.14 -11.82
CA GLU A 804 8.01 -28.39 -12.58
C GLU A 804 8.37 -28.12 -14.06
N PRO A 805 9.21 -28.97 -14.71
CA PRO A 805 9.63 -28.74 -16.09
C PRO A 805 8.45 -28.63 -17.08
N GLN A 806 7.37 -29.36 -16.85
CA GLN A 806 6.17 -29.29 -17.67
C GLN A 806 5.48 -27.92 -17.53
N MET A 807 5.25 -27.46 -16.30
CA MET A 807 4.63 -26.15 -16.04
C MET A 807 5.45 -25.01 -16.65
N LYS A 808 6.78 -25.07 -16.52
CA LYS A 808 7.67 -24.11 -17.17
C LYS A 808 7.48 -24.08 -18.69
N GLN A 809 7.40 -25.25 -19.32
CA GLN A 809 7.20 -25.34 -20.77
C GLN A 809 5.82 -24.77 -21.17
N GLU A 810 4.77 -25.08 -20.42
CA GLU A 810 3.43 -24.54 -20.67
C GLU A 810 3.41 -23.01 -20.59
N LEU A 811 4.04 -22.42 -19.56
CA LEU A 811 4.18 -20.96 -19.46
C LEU A 811 4.93 -20.37 -20.66
N GLN A 812 6.00 -21.00 -21.13
CA GLN A 812 6.74 -20.56 -22.32
C GLN A 812 5.90 -20.64 -23.59
N ASP A 813 5.11 -21.70 -23.75
CA ASP A 813 4.25 -21.88 -24.92
C ASP A 813 3.15 -20.82 -24.96
N ILE A 814 2.53 -20.50 -23.81
CA ILE A 814 1.53 -19.45 -23.69
C ILE A 814 2.15 -18.07 -23.97
N TYR A 815 3.36 -17.81 -23.45
CA TYR A 815 4.06 -16.55 -23.71
C TYR A 815 4.22 -16.30 -25.23
N LEU A 816 4.69 -17.32 -25.96
CA LEU A 816 4.86 -17.25 -27.42
C LEU A 816 3.53 -17.05 -28.16
N GLU A 817 2.46 -17.69 -27.71
CA GLU A 817 1.11 -17.51 -28.28
C GLU A 817 0.62 -16.06 -28.10
N VAL A 818 0.77 -15.51 -26.89
CA VAL A 818 0.35 -14.14 -26.56
C VAL A 818 1.18 -13.11 -27.33
N GLU A 819 2.49 -13.31 -27.43
CA GLU A 819 3.39 -12.50 -28.24
C GLU A 819 2.92 -12.44 -29.70
N GLY A 820 2.66 -13.60 -30.33
CA GLY A 820 2.13 -13.67 -31.69
C GLY A 820 0.78 -12.95 -31.84
N LYS A 821 -0.12 -13.07 -30.87
CA LYS A 821 -1.41 -12.35 -30.87
C LYS A 821 -1.23 -10.83 -30.79
N LEU A 822 -0.29 -10.35 -29.97
CA LEU A 822 0.01 -8.93 -29.82
C LEU A 822 0.61 -8.33 -31.09
N GLU A 823 1.50 -9.06 -31.76
CA GLU A 823 2.03 -8.68 -33.08
C GLU A 823 0.92 -8.59 -34.13
N GLU A 824 0.04 -9.60 -34.24
CA GLU A 824 -1.09 -9.59 -35.18
C GLU A 824 -2.08 -8.44 -34.92
N SER A 825 -2.33 -8.11 -33.65
CA SER A 825 -3.23 -7.03 -33.25
C SER A 825 -2.70 -5.67 -33.74
N GLN A 826 -1.39 -5.46 -33.65
CA GLN A 826 -0.74 -4.23 -34.14
C GLN A 826 -0.85 -4.10 -35.67
N GLU A 827 -0.68 -5.20 -36.42
CA GLU A 827 -0.90 -5.19 -37.86
C GLU A 827 -2.34 -4.83 -38.24
N LYS A 828 -3.33 -5.34 -37.49
CA LYS A 828 -4.76 -5.01 -37.69
C LYS A 828 -5.04 -3.53 -37.40
N SER A 829 -4.43 -2.98 -36.36
CA SER A 829 -4.55 -1.58 -35.96
C SER A 829 -4.09 -0.64 -37.06
N LEU A 830 -2.98 -0.94 -37.72
CA LEU A 830 -2.46 -0.17 -38.87
C LEU A 830 -3.46 -0.12 -40.03
N LYS A 831 -4.05 -1.27 -40.38
CA LYS A 831 -5.08 -1.34 -41.43
C LYS A 831 -6.32 -0.51 -41.08
N LYS A 832 -6.74 -0.51 -39.81
CA LYS A 832 -7.88 0.29 -39.31
C LYS A 832 -7.62 1.79 -39.42
N LEU A 833 -6.37 2.22 -39.26
CA LEU A 833 -5.94 3.61 -39.44
C LEU A 833 -5.83 4.05 -40.91
N GLY A 834 -6.14 3.16 -41.88
CA GLY A 834 -6.17 3.47 -43.30
C GLY A 834 -4.79 3.53 -43.96
N VAL A 835 -3.81 2.80 -43.40
CA VAL A 835 -2.43 2.72 -43.85
C VAL A 835 -2.11 1.34 -44.43
#